data_AF-A0A178AQQ2-F1
#
_entry.id   AF-A0A178AQQ2-F1
#
_cell.length_a   1.000
_cell.length_b   1.000
_cell.length_c   1.000
_cell.angle_alpha   90.00
_cell.angle_beta   90.00
_cell.angle_gamma   90.00
#
_symmetry.space_group_name_H-M   'P 1'
#
loop_
_entity.id
_entity.type
_entity.pdbx_description
1 polymer ?
#
loop_
_entity_poly.entity_id
_entity_poly.type
_entity_poly.pdbx_seq_one_letter_code
_entity_poly.pdbx_strand_id
1 'polypeptide(L)'
;MPAHERRQGRTEAKIELAFPFDSTTRQPKLLAEGQYVFAFLPLQRLFHLQFLIHSDFVTSASRETVIDCPWNLKLAEGIANTFVTAVTGTFAKPDHPCKHSWLDWLPKSGMERPWKPLYTLITESLATKPVAQTWEKGQFKAPNRLKIVVPCAIHRGLPILSDLEDEIYLAPGYTDRQRSRLRELKSANLNWNDAVDRLQADLSRPKSRLMTTSTTDSWHEAFADLFIQVFADPTNMVDTKQRIRRLAIIPLINGRQWTGAPGASIGGSNKVYFSYTDTIPIPGSLSLRLLNRYASQNAKRRAFYKALGVEDCPRETVFSKIKDRHQTQPQPSDIIDDMQYLYHQRCDWNHIKSWIWVPLTNGATIKAATKTLYFPSDGEFDMYQLVPSQPNLCFLSSTLYDIEPLSVRVNEESWRTWLVRILSARNYPLLMGDPSGLGDGHELSYSLKVVLEHNSAKFLGTLRAHWQFYQQQAHLVEKVLRTCRVPCRSGLHALMECTYLPTTDILNEMLRLDIEEDEIYLVNVSEATLDDATYRSWKFLEDFGVASRPNLTFYEIAIESKAKQDANVDARVIADIYTQIVRLATIEDHDDLRDYFNDCFIWDDDRNEWVTRGQCIWEGPEFISVRSVLARTYENSPRLHSFFSTILEVPSKRRRLAENKKCLHLVPTHTRR
;
A
#
# COMPACT_ATOMS: atom_id res chain seq x y z
N MET A 1 55.18 63.64 34.49
CA MET A 1 56.13 63.28 33.42
C MET A 1 57.49 63.00 34.06
N PRO A 2 58.29 62.05 33.55
CA PRO A 2 59.64 61.78 34.04
C PRO A 2 60.56 63.00 33.90
N ALA A 3 61.58 63.15 34.76
CA ALA A 3 62.54 64.24 34.62
C ALA A 3 63.40 64.05 33.35
N HIS A 4 63.65 65.13 32.61
CA HIS A 4 64.53 65.14 31.44
C HIS A 4 65.16 66.53 31.26
N GLU A 5 66.45 66.60 30.93
CA GLU A 5 67.22 67.86 30.82
C GLU A 5 66.58 68.86 29.84
N ARG A 6 66.10 68.36 28.70
CA ARG A 6 65.41 69.17 27.67
C ARG A 6 63.96 69.57 28.02
N ARG A 7 63.47 69.20 29.21
CA ARG A 7 62.09 69.43 29.70
C ARG A 7 62.08 69.81 31.19
N GLN A 8 63.05 70.60 31.61
CA GLN A 8 63.14 71.09 32.99
C GLN A 8 61.86 71.81 33.42
N GLY A 9 61.42 71.53 34.65
CA GLY A 9 60.21 72.12 35.24
C GLY A 9 58.87 71.61 34.67
N ARG A 10 58.87 70.78 33.61
CA ARG A 10 57.63 70.26 33.03
C ARG A 10 57.21 68.94 33.68
N THR A 11 56.05 68.93 34.32
CA THR A 11 55.47 67.76 34.99
C THR A 11 54.31 67.13 34.19
N GLU A 12 53.83 67.80 33.15
CA GLU A 12 52.72 67.37 32.30
C GLU A 12 53.04 67.55 30.81
N ALA A 13 52.29 66.86 29.94
CA ALA A 13 52.42 66.98 28.49
C ALA A 13 51.04 66.75 27.83
N LYS A 14 50.74 67.53 26.79
CA LYS A 14 49.52 67.37 25.99
C LYS A 14 49.75 66.34 24.88
N ILE A 15 48.76 65.47 24.68
CA ILE A 15 48.76 64.47 23.59
C ILE A 15 47.52 64.73 22.73
N GLU A 16 47.75 64.93 21.43
CA GLU A 16 46.69 65.12 20.44
C GLU A 16 46.83 64.05 19.36
N LEU A 17 45.73 63.36 19.08
CA LEU A 17 45.65 62.37 18.01
C LEU A 17 44.70 62.88 16.94
N ALA A 18 45.10 62.74 15.67
CA ALA A 18 44.23 63.02 14.55
C ALA A 18 44.04 61.77 13.70
N PHE A 19 42.79 61.50 13.32
CA PHE A 19 42.38 60.30 12.61
C PHE A 19 41.95 60.66 11.19
N PRO A 20 42.80 60.43 10.18
CA PRO A 20 42.49 60.77 8.80
C PRO A 20 41.22 60.06 8.33
N PHE A 21 40.30 60.85 7.80
CA PHE A 21 38.97 60.43 7.42
C PHE A 21 38.64 61.00 6.04
N ASP A 22 38.01 60.19 5.21
CA ASP A 22 37.52 60.59 3.90
C ASP A 22 36.08 61.10 4.03
N SER A 23 35.86 62.37 3.68
CA SER A 23 34.57 63.05 3.86
C SER A 23 33.46 62.49 2.96
N THR A 24 33.82 61.90 1.82
CA THR A 24 32.87 61.35 0.84
C THR A 24 32.42 59.95 1.23
N THR A 25 33.38 59.05 1.48
CA THR A 25 33.10 57.64 1.83
C THR A 25 32.73 57.47 3.30
N ARG A 26 33.03 58.47 4.13
CA ARG A 26 32.94 58.42 5.59
C ARG A 26 33.73 57.26 6.22
N GLN A 27 34.89 56.96 5.66
CA GLN A 27 35.77 55.87 6.10
C GLN A 27 37.18 56.37 6.47
N PRO A 28 37.95 55.60 7.24
CA PRO A 28 39.37 55.83 7.48
C PRO A 28 40.17 56.02 6.18
N LYS A 29 40.96 57.10 6.10
CA LYS A 29 41.90 57.32 5.01
C LYS A 29 43.26 56.72 5.36
N LEU A 30 43.63 55.65 4.67
CA LEU A 30 44.88 54.93 4.92
C LEU A 30 45.98 55.37 3.96
N LEU A 31 47.22 55.46 4.46
CA LEU A 31 48.40 55.82 3.68
C LEU A 31 49.41 54.67 3.69
N ALA A 32 49.95 54.33 2.52
CA ALA A 32 50.89 53.23 2.35
C ALA A 32 52.19 53.46 3.16
N GLU A 33 52.68 54.69 3.19
CA GLU A 33 53.90 55.04 3.92
C GLU A 33 53.63 55.45 5.39
N GLY A 34 52.39 55.23 5.87
CA GLY A 34 51.96 55.54 7.24
C GLY A 34 51.76 57.02 7.52
N GLN A 35 51.86 57.41 8.79
CA GLN A 35 51.51 58.76 9.27
C GLN A 35 52.65 59.44 10.02
N TYR A 36 52.58 60.77 10.08
CA TYR A 36 53.57 61.61 10.74
C TYR A 36 53.35 61.71 12.24
N VAL A 37 54.48 61.83 12.95
CA VAL A 37 54.57 62.25 14.35
C VAL A 37 55.07 63.69 14.38
N PHE A 38 54.46 64.52 15.22
CA PHE A 38 54.72 65.96 15.30
C PHE A 38 55.14 66.37 16.71
N ALA A 39 56.00 67.36 16.77
CA ALA A 39 56.20 68.22 17.94
C ALA A 39 56.35 69.65 17.42
N PHE A 40 55.24 70.38 17.30
CA PHE A 40 55.10 71.63 16.53
C PHE A 40 55.34 71.49 15.01
N LEU A 41 56.47 70.89 14.59
CA LEU A 41 56.78 70.52 13.20
C LEU A 41 56.73 69.00 12.99
N PRO A 42 56.57 68.51 11.74
CA PRO A 42 56.71 67.09 11.43
C PRO A 42 58.11 66.60 11.80
N LEU A 43 58.18 65.51 12.57
CA LEU A 43 59.45 64.89 12.97
C LEU A 43 59.78 63.76 11.99
N GLN A 44 59.07 62.64 12.13
CA GLN A 44 59.29 61.42 11.37
C GLN A 44 57.95 60.82 10.93
N ARG A 45 58.01 59.98 9.89
CA ARG A 45 56.87 59.22 9.41
C ARG A 45 57.01 57.76 9.83
N LEU A 46 55.95 57.19 10.40
CA LEU A 46 55.91 55.81 10.87
C LEU A 46 54.96 54.98 10.02
N PHE A 47 55.49 54.04 9.25
CA PHE A 47 54.72 53.13 8.39
C PHE A 47 53.75 52.21 9.18
N HIS A 48 54.01 52.05 10.48
CA HIS A 48 53.19 51.27 11.40
C HIS A 48 51.93 52.00 11.85
N LEU A 49 51.82 53.31 11.65
CA LEU A 49 50.71 54.13 12.13
C LEU A 49 49.81 54.57 10.98
N GLN A 50 48.52 54.67 11.27
CA GLN A 50 47.48 55.18 10.37
C GLN A 50 46.72 56.37 10.96
N PHE A 51 47.22 56.93 12.06
CA PHE A 51 46.76 58.17 12.70
C PHE A 51 47.97 59.06 13.01
N LEU A 52 47.76 60.37 13.09
CA LEU A 52 48.80 61.34 13.42
C LEU A 52 48.89 61.53 14.93
N ILE A 53 50.11 61.79 15.41
CA ILE A 53 50.39 62.01 16.83
C ILE A 53 51.09 63.36 16.97
N HIS A 54 50.57 64.23 17.83
CA HIS A 54 51.24 65.46 18.24
C HIS A 54 51.42 65.48 19.76
N SER A 55 52.67 65.67 20.21
CA SER A 55 52.98 65.82 21.63
C SER A 55 54.36 66.47 21.83
N ASP A 56 54.70 66.73 23.10
CA ASP A 56 55.93 67.38 23.51
C ASP A 56 57.12 66.40 23.56
N PHE A 57 57.45 65.77 22.42
CA PHE A 57 58.50 64.77 22.32
C PHE A 57 59.91 65.34 22.54
N VAL A 58 60.77 64.56 23.20
CA VAL A 58 62.21 64.80 23.14
C VAL A 58 62.74 64.26 21.81
N THR A 59 63.43 65.09 21.06
CA THR A 59 63.90 64.77 19.71
C THR A 59 65.42 64.62 19.64
N SER A 60 65.94 64.09 18.54
CA SER A 60 67.38 64.05 18.24
C SER A 60 67.94 65.45 17.99
N ALA A 61 69.26 65.58 17.82
CA ALA A 61 69.89 66.87 17.53
C ALA A 61 69.41 67.48 16.20
N SER A 62 69.16 66.66 15.18
CA SER A 62 68.57 67.11 13.90
C SER A 62 67.11 67.52 14.02
N ARG A 63 66.44 67.20 15.14
CA ARG A 63 65.01 67.39 15.39
C ARG A 63 64.09 66.62 14.42
N GLU A 64 64.61 65.61 13.73
CA GLU A 64 63.85 64.81 12.77
C GLU A 64 63.34 63.50 13.37
N THR A 65 63.86 63.06 14.52
CA THR A 65 63.48 61.76 15.11
C THR A 65 63.18 61.88 16.60
N VAL A 66 62.27 61.02 17.08
CA VAL A 66 61.94 60.89 18.51
C VAL A 66 62.93 59.92 19.15
N ILE A 67 63.64 60.35 20.19
CA ILE A 67 64.67 59.53 20.84
C ILE A 67 64.07 58.54 21.86
N ASP A 68 64.77 57.44 22.13
CA ASP A 68 64.42 56.53 23.23
C ASP A 68 64.82 57.15 24.58
N CYS A 69 63.85 57.59 25.36
CA CYS A 69 64.07 58.10 26.71
C CYS A 69 62.82 57.90 27.59
N PRO A 70 62.95 57.93 28.93
CA PRO A 70 61.83 57.74 29.85
C PRO A 70 60.65 58.68 29.58
N TRP A 71 60.92 59.95 29.19
CA TRP A 71 59.88 60.92 28.83
C TRP A 71 59.01 60.43 27.66
N ASN A 72 59.64 60.03 26.55
CA ASN A 72 58.93 59.59 25.34
C ASN A 72 58.27 58.22 25.53
N LEU A 73 58.85 57.32 26.34
CA LEU A 73 58.19 56.08 26.74
C LEU A 73 56.90 56.37 27.52
N LYS A 74 56.92 57.36 28.43
CA LYS A 74 55.70 57.78 29.14
C LYS A 74 54.68 58.43 28.20
N LEU A 75 55.12 59.18 27.19
CA LEU A 75 54.23 59.68 26.14
C LEU A 75 53.61 58.54 25.33
N ALA A 76 54.36 57.48 24.99
CA ALA A 76 53.81 56.32 24.29
C ALA A 76 52.69 55.63 25.07
N GLU A 77 52.81 55.52 26.41
CA GLU A 77 51.71 55.06 27.28
C GLU A 77 50.50 56.00 27.23
N GLY A 78 50.74 57.31 27.30
CA GLY A 78 49.69 58.32 27.19
C GLY A 78 48.96 58.24 25.84
N ILE A 79 49.69 58.05 24.75
CA ILE A 79 49.14 57.91 23.39
C ILE A 79 48.25 56.67 23.29
N ALA A 80 48.69 55.54 23.86
CA ALA A 80 47.86 54.34 23.94
C ALA A 80 46.53 54.64 24.65
N ASN A 81 46.59 55.30 25.81
CA ASN A 81 45.40 55.67 26.58
C ASN A 81 44.49 56.64 25.81
N THR A 82 45.06 57.66 25.13
CA THR A 82 44.29 58.60 24.31
C THR A 82 43.62 57.90 23.12
N PHE A 83 44.31 56.96 22.46
CA PHE A 83 43.74 56.17 21.38
C PHE A 83 42.57 55.31 21.87
N VAL A 84 42.76 54.58 22.98
CA VAL A 84 41.70 53.76 23.60
C VAL A 84 40.49 54.62 23.96
N THR A 85 40.74 55.83 24.48
CA THR A 85 39.68 56.79 24.85
C THR A 85 38.92 57.29 23.63
N ALA A 86 39.61 57.57 22.51
CA ALA A 86 38.96 57.97 21.26
C ALA A 86 38.07 56.84 20.70
N VAL A 87 38.56 55.59 20.71
CA VAL A 87 37.76 54.44 20.27
C VAL A 87 36.54 54.23 21.16
N THR A 88 36.73 54.14 22.47
CA THR A 88 35.65 53.82 23.42
C THR A 88 34.66 54.97 23.62
N GLY A 89 35.14 56.21 23.55
CA GLY A 89 34.34 57.42 23.73
C GLY A 89 33.62 57.89 22.47
N THR A 90 34.20 57.68 21.29
CA THR A 90 33.72 58.31 20.04
C THR A 90 33.41 57.29 18.94
N PHE A 91 34.37 56.45 18.54
CA PHE A 91 34.23 55.66 17.33
C PHE A 91 33.36 54.42 17.50
N ALA A 92 33.51 53.68 18.60
CA ALA A 92 32.74 52.48 18.90
C ALA A 92 31.37 52.84 19.51
N LYS A 93 30.55 53.55 18.73
CA LYS A 93 29.19 53.98 19.09
C LYS A 93 28.20 53.61 17.98
N PRO A 94 26.92 53.34 18.31
CA PRO A 94 25.92 52.88 17.32
C PRO A 94 25.79 53.78 16.08
N ASP A 95 25.85 55.10 16.27
CA ASP A 95 25.58 56.10 15.23
C ASP A 95 26.85 56.62 14.52
N HIS A 96 28.03 56.13 14.93
CA HIS A 96 29.27 56.60 14.36
C HIS A 96 29.60 55.87 13.04
N PRO A 97 29.97 56.57 11.95
CA PRO A 97 30.26 55.94 10.66
C PRO A 97 31.45 54.97 10.71
N CYS A 98 32.46 55.27 11.53
CA CYS A 98 33.64 54.41 11.73
C CYS A 98 33.46 53.29 12.77
N LYS A 99 32.24 52.96 13.22
CA LYS A 99 32.02 51.99 14.30
C LYS A 99 32.61 50.60 14.06
N HIS A 100 32.77 50.20 12.81
CA HIS A 100 33.48 48.98 12.41
C HIS A 100 34.88 49.26 11.86
N SER A 101 35.05 50.36 11.12
CA SER A 101 36.28 50.64 10.39
C SER A 101 37.39 51.32 11.20
N TRP A 102 37.12 51.82 12.42
CA TRP A 102 38.18 52.36 13.29
C TRP A 102 39.35 51.38 13.51
N LEU A 103 39.08 50.07 13.38
CA LEU A 103 40.10 49.00 13.40
C LEU A 103 41.22 49.20 12.38
N ASP A 104 40.95 49.93 11.29
CA ASP A 104 41.94 50.24 10.27
C ASP A 104 42.99 51.27 10.74
N TRP A 105 42.70 52.02 11.82
CA TRP A 105 43.67 52.88 12.49
C TRP A 105 44.54 52.16 13.52
N LEU A 106 44.32 50.86 13.78
CA LEU A 106 45.17 50.11 14.70
C LEU A 106 46.64 50.14 14.22
N PRO A 107 47.59 50.40 15.15
CA PRO A 107 49.01 50.34 14.82
C PRO A 107 49.40 48.93 14.38
N LYS A 108 50.47 48.82 13.60
CA LYS A 108 51.12 47.54 13.28
C LYS A 108 52.19 47.21 14.32
N SER A 109 52.40 45.93 14.61
CA SER A 109 53.49 45.43 15.45
C SER A 109 54.85 45.66 14.79
N GLY A 110 55.95 45.57 15.56
CA GLY A 110 57.32 45.64 15.03
C GLY A 110 57.99 47.02 15.10
N MET A 111 57.40 47.97 15.81
CA MET A 111 58.02 49.28 16.04
C MET A 111 59.22 49.19 16.99
N GLU A 112 60.25 50.00 16.72
CA GLU A 112 61.38 50.19 17.63
C GLU A 112 61.04 51.13 18.79
N ARG A 113 61.91 51.20 19.81
CA ARG A 113 61.72 52.14 20.92
C ARG A 113 61.85 53.59 20.42
N PRO A 114 61.05 54.53 20.95
CA PRO A 114 60.15 54.41 22.11
C PRO A 114 58.75 53.85 21.79
N TRP A 115 58.45 53.52 20.54
CA TRP A 115 57.11 53.12 20.08
C TRP A 115 56.78 51.64 20.28
N LYS A 116 57.80 50.80 20.49
CA LYS A 116 57.67 49.36 20.74
C LYS A 116 56.47 48.94 21.62
N PRO A 117 56.21 49.56 22.81
CA PRO A 117 55.09 49.15 23.66
C PRO A 117 53.71 49.56 23.13
N LEU A 118 53.62 50.51 22.20
CA LEU A 118 52.36 51.14 21.79
C LEU A 118 51.33 50.13 21.25
N TYR A 119 51.77 49.20 20.40
CA TYR A 119 50.90 48.17 19.83
C TYR A 119 50.28 47.29 20.92
N THR A 120 51.09 46.77 21.82
CA THR A 120 50.65 45.88 22.91
C THR A 120 49.71 46.62 23.87
N LEU A 121 50.06 47.85 24.27
CA LEU A 121 49.23 48.66 25.17
C LEU A 121 47.84 48.94 24.58
N ILE A 122 47.76 49.28 23.28
CA ILE A 122 46.48 49.54 22.61
C ILE A 122 45.67 48.26 22.48
N THR A 123 46.28 47.19 21.97
CA THR A 123 45.56 45.94 21.68
C THR A 123 45.09 45.22 22.93
N GLU A 124 45.90 45.14 23.99
CA GLU A 124 45.51 44.52 25.26
C GLU A 124 44.40 45.30 25.97
N SER A 125 44.48 46.63 25.94
CA SER A 125 43.44 47.48 26.52
C SER A 125 42.12 47.33 25.76
N LEU A 126 42.13 47.49 24.43
CA LEU A 126 40.92 47.39 23.60
C LEU A 126 40.29 45.99 23.61
N ALA A 127 41.09 44.92 23.74
CA ALA A 127 40.58 43.55 23.81
C ALA A 127 39.55 43.34 24.93
N THR A 128 39.61 44.15 26.00
CA THR A 128 38.73 44.04 27.19
C THR A 128 37.65 45.12 27.27
N LYS A 129 37.62 46.07 26.34
CA LYS A 129 36.69 47.22 26.34
C LYS A 129 35.54 46.99 25.35
N PRO A 130 34.33 47.54 25.61
CA PRO A 130 33.17 47.35 24.73
C PRO A 130 33.33 48.12 23.42
N VAL A 131 34.04 47.54 22.45
CA VAL A 131 34.42 48.21 21.19
C VAL A 131 34.04 47.43 19.92
N ALA A 132 33.54 46.21 20.07
CA ALA A 132 33.08 45.37 18.96
C ALA A 132 31.58 45.06 19.09
N GLN A 133 30.88 45.03 17.96
CA GLN A 133 29.43 44.92 17.91
C GLN A 133 28.97 43.45 17.84
N THR A 134 27.93 43.11 18.59
CA THR A 134 27.23 41.82 18.51
C THR A 134 26.32 41.75 17.28
N TRP A 135 25.96 40.53 16.86
CA TRP A 135 25.24 40.29 15.61
C TRP A 135 23.77 40.73 15.64
N GLU A 136 22.96 40.28 16.61
CA GLU A 136 21.50 40.46 16.54
C GLU A 136 21.07 41.78 17.21
N LYS A 137 21.49 42.04 18.45
CA LYS A 137 21.11 43.24 19.21
C LYS A 137 22.00 44.45 18.92
N GLY A 138 23.11 44.26 18.20
CA GLY A 138 24.01 45.35 17.86
C GLY A 138 24.70 46.02 19.06
N GLN A 139 24.85 45.31 20.18
CA GLN A 139 25.44 45.81 21.41
C GLN A 139 26.97 45.81 21.32
N PHE A 140 27.62 46.77 21.99
CA PHE A 140 29.09 46.80 22.05
C PHE A 140 29.61 45.97 23.22
N LYS A 141 30.48 45.00 22.91
CA LYS A 141 31.13 44.09 23.86
C LYS A 141 32.64 44.03 23.63
N ALA A 142 33.32 43.46 24.62
CA ALA A 142 34.75 43.22 24.56
C ALA A 142 35.08 42.25 23.42
N PRO A 143 36.01 42.59 22.49
CA PRO A 143 36.40 41.70 21.40
C PRO A 143 36.78 40.30 21.87
N ASN A 144 37.45 40.17 23.02
CA ASN A 144 37.86 38.87 23.57
C ASN A 144 36.69 37.98 24.06
N ARG A 145 35.48 38.54 24.20
CA ARG A 145 34.24 37.81 24.52
C ARG A 145 33.43 37.46 23.29
N LEU A 146 33.76 38.03 22.13
CA LEU A 146 33.05 37.78 20.90
C LEU A 146 33.73 36.70 20.06
N LYS A 147 32.91 36.00 19.28
CA LYS A 147 33.26 34.91 18.39
C LYS A 147 32.92 35.27 16.96
N ILE A 148 33.86 35.03 16.06
CA ILE A 148 33.65 35.12 14.62
C ILE A 148 32.87 33.88 14.19
N VAL A 149 31.66 34.08 13.66
CA VAL A 149 30.86 33.00 13.09
C VAL A 149 31.51 32.56 11.78
N VAL A 150 31.92 31.29 11.71
CA VAL A 150 32.58 30.73 10.54
C VAL A 150 31.60 30.57 9.37
N PRO A 151 32.05 30.64 8.10
CA PRO A 151 31.15 30.57 6.95
C PRO A 151 30.25 29.33 6.91
N CYS A 152 30.74 28.16 7.36
CA CYS A 152 29.95 26.93 7.40
C CYS A 152 28.82 26.95 8.45
N ALA A 153 28.83 27.91 9.38
CA ALA A 153 27.77 28.12 10.37
C ALA A 153 26.73 29.17 9.94
N ILE A 154 26.78 29.62 8.68
CA ILE A 154 25.89 30.65 8.11
C ILE A 154 25.03 30.03 7.01
N HIS A 155 23.73 30.29 7.05
CA HIS A 155 22.76 29.90 6.04
C HIS A 155 21.93 31.12 5.61
N ARG A 156 21.94 31.45 4.31
CA ARG A 156 21.24 32.61 3.73
C ARG A 156 21.53 33.93 4.47
N GLY A 157 22.81 34.15 4.81
CA GLY A 157 23.27 35.37 5.48
C GLY A 157 22.99 35.45 6.99
N LEU A 158 22.39 34.42 7.59
CA LEU A 158 22.12 34.35 9.03
C LEU A 158 22.83 33.15 9.66
N PRO A 159 23.21 33.22 10.95
CA PRO A 159 23.67 32.05 11.69
C PRO A 159 22.64 30.90 11.63
N ILE A 160 23.12 29.66 11.48
CA ILE A 160 22.26 28.46 11.46
C ILE A 160 21.46 28.36 12.77
N LEU A 161 22.12 28.61 13.90
CA LEU A 161 21.52 28.68 15.22
C LEU A 161 21.58 30.12 15.73
N SER A 162 20.47 30.64 16.25
CA SER A 162 20.42 31.96 16.88
C SER A 162 21.36 32.03 18.08
N ASP A 163 21.77 33.25 18.41
CA ASP A 163 22.61 33.47 19.58
C ASP A 163 21.81 33.27 20.89
N LEU A 164 22.54 33.24 22.00
CA LEU A 164 21.98 33.28 23.35
C LEU A 164 21.71 34.72 23.77
N GLU A 165 21.01 34.87 24.90
CA GLU A 165 20.69 36.19 25.45
C GLU A 165 21.95 37.03 25.73
N ASP A 166 22.99 36.38 26.25
CA ASP A 166 24.35 36.92 26.30
C ASP A 166 25.07 36.65 24.97
N GLU A 167 24.84 37.53 23.99
CA GLU A 167 25.37 37.38 22.64
C GLU A 167 26.90 37.32 22.60
N ILE A 168 27.42 36.39 21.81
CA ILE A 168 28.85 36.27 21.51
C ILE A 168 29.13 36.40 20.02
N TYR A 169 28.15 36.31 19.13
CA TYR A 169 28.40 36.41 17.69
C TYR A 169 28.81 37.82 17.31
N LEU A 170 29.95 37.93 16.66
CA LEU A 170 30.45 39.19 16.10
C LEU A 170 29.60 39.59 14.88
N ALA A 171 29.19 40.86 14.80
CA ALA A 171 28.35 41.38 13.73
C ALA A 171 28.88 41.08 12.30
N PRO A 172 27.99 40.91 11.30
CA PRO A 172 28.41 40.61 9.94
C PRO A 172 29.06 41.79 9.23
N GLY A 173 28.85 43.02 9.71
CA GLY A 173 29.33 44.27 9.10
C GLY A 173 30.85 44.45 9.09
N TYR A 174 31.61 43.64 9.84
CA TYR A 174 33.06 43.62 9.79
C TYR A 174 33.57 42.89 8.54
N THR A 175 34.39 43.57 7.74
CA THR A 175 35.11 42.98 6.59
C THR A 175 36.14 41.94 7.05
N ASP A 176 36.62 41.07 6.16
CA ASP A 176 37.62 40.05 6.53
C ASP A 176 38.94 40.64 7.04
N ARG A 177 39.32 41.80 6.51
CA ARG A 177 40.44 42.60 7.04
C ARG A 177 40.19 43.01 8.49
N GLN A 178 39.02 43.55 8.79
CA GLN A 178 38.64 43.99 10.13
C GLN A 178 38.49 42.80 11.10
N ARG A 179 37.96 41.66 10.64
CA ARG A 179 37.93 40.41 11.41
C ARG A 179 39.34 39.94 11.77
N SER A 180 40.30 40.10 10.86
CA SER A 180 41.72 39.80 11.14
C SER A 180 42.28 40.72 12.22
N ARG A 181 41.95 42.02 12.19
CA ARG A 181 42.30 42.96 13.26
C ARG A 181 41.64 42.62 14.60
N LEU A 182 40.40 42.15 14.60
CA LEU A 182 39.72 41.69 15.82
C LEU A 182 40.35 40.45 16.43
N ARG A 183 40.96 39.56 15.63
CA ARG A 183 41.77 38.44 16.15
C ARG A 183 43.00 38.94 16.90
N GLU A 184 43.62 40.03 16.46
CA GLU A 184 44.69 40.71 17.21
C GLU A 184 44.17 41.25 18.56
N LEU A 185 42.89 41.62 18.63
CA LEU A 185 42.17 41.97 19.86
C LEU A 185 41.59 40.76 20.62
N LYS A 186 42.14 39.56 20.37
CA LYS A 186 41.79 38.30 21.05
C LYS A 186 40.37 37.76 20.76
N SER A 187 39.68 38.24 19.72
CA SER A 187 38.47 37.56 19.22
C SER A 187 38.84 36.20 18.61
N ALA A 188 38.09 35.16 18.96
CA ALA A 188 38.30 33.80 18.45
C ALA A 188 37.23 33.42 17.42
N ASN A 189 37.45 32.36 16.65
CA ASN A 189 36.36 31.75 15.90
C ASN A 189 35.39 31.05 16.88
N LEU A 190 34.12 30.91 16.48
CA LEU A 190 33.14 30.11 17.20
C LEU A 190 33.64 28.66 17.32
N ASN A 191 33.67 28.12 18.54
CA ASN A 191 34.09 26.73 18.76
C ASN A 191 32.87 25.80 18.86
N TRP A 192 33.12 24.48 18.87
CA TRP A 192 32.05 23.50 18.90
C TRP A 192 31.26 23.47 20.21
N ASN A 193 31.86 23.79 21.36
CA ASN A 193 31.11 23.90 22.61
C ASN A 193 30.11 25.06 22.55
N ASP A 194 30.56 26.21 22.04
CA ASP A 194 29.68 27.37 21.84
C ASP A 194 28.50 26.99 20.91
N ALA A 195 28.77 26.30 19.80
CA ALA A 195 27.74 25.86 18.86
C ALA A 195 26.74 24.88 19.48
N VAL A 196 27.22 23.92 20.31
CA VAL A 196 26.35 22.97 21.02
C VAL A 196 25.51 23.66 22.10
N ASP A 197 26.03 24.70 22.78
CA ASP A 197 25.25 25.49 23.75
C ASP A 197 24.05 26.16 23.06
N ARG A 198 24.26 26.73 21.85
CA ARG A 198 23.17 27.32 21.06
C ARG A 198 22.17 26.27 20.59
N LEU A 199 22.62 25.07 20.22
CA LEU A 199 21.73 23.97 19.85
C LEU A 199 20.87 23.51 21.03
N GLN A 200 21.47 23.36 22.22
CA GLN A 200 20.74 23.01 23.44
C GLN A 200 19.70 24.08 23.81
N ALA A 201 20.06 25.35 23.68
CA ALA A 201 19.13 26.44 23.89
C ALA A 201 18.00 26.44 22.86
N ASP A 202 18.26 26.17 21.57
CA ASP A 202 17.22 26.05 20.55
C ASP A 202 16.22 24.94 20.88
N LEU A 203 16.71 23.76 21.26
CA LEU A 203 15.89 22.60 21.63
C LEU A 203 15.04 22.84 22.89
N SER A 204 15.49 23.74 23.77
CA SER A 204 14.77 24.08 25.01
C SER A 204 13.67 25.12 24.78
N ARG A 205 13.61 25.76 23.61
CA ARG A 205 12.59 26.76 23.26
C ARG A 205 11.31 26.07 22.78
N PRO A 206 10.11 26.57 23.15
CA PRO A 206 8.84 26.06 22.63
C PRO A 206 8.74 26.09 21.10
N LYS A 207 9.42 27.04 20.47
CA LYS A 207 9.54 27.18 19.01
C LYS A 207 10.99 26.93 18.57
N SER A 208 11.52 25.74 18.84
CA SER A 208 12.83 25.31 18.32
C SER A 208 12.87 25.48 16.80
N ARG A 209 13.89 26.17 16.29
CA ARG A 209 14.10 26.35 14.85
C ARG A 209 14.32 24.99 14.19
N LEU A 210 15.07 24.09 14.83
CA LEU A 210 15.28 22.73 14.32
C LEU A 210 13.96 21.98 14.11
N MET A 211 13.02 22.10 15.06
CA MET A 211 11.76 21.37 14.99
C MET A 211 10.67 22.04 14.15
N THR A 212 10.68 23.38 14.08
CA THR A 212 9.63 24.16 13.37
C THR A 212 9.97 24.44 11.91
N THR A 213 11.24 24.37 11.52
CA THR A 213 11.66 24.54 10.13
C THR A 213 11.19 23.36 9.28
N SER A 214 10.57 23.64 8.13
CA SER A 214 10.08 22.62 7.19
C SER A 214 11.14 21.55 6.92
N THR A 215 10.75 20.28 6.95
CA THR A 215 11.67 19.14 6.74
C THR A 215 12.33 19.12 5.36
N THR A 216 11.81 19.88 4.39
CA THR A 216 12.35 20.03 3.03
C THR A 216 13.21 21.29 2.86
N ASP A 217 13.33 22.15 3.87
CA ASP A 217 14.15 23.36 3.77
C ASP A 217 15.64 23.03 3.77
N SER A 218 16.39 23.69 2.88
CA SER A 218 17.86 23.65 2.78
C SER A 218 18.59 24.01 4.09
N TRP A 219 17.92 24.66 5.04
CA TRP A 219 18.47 24.90 6.38
C TRP A 219 18.86 23.58 7.08
N HIS A 220 18.08 22.50 6.91
CA HIS A 220 18.42 21.20 7.50
C HIS A 220 19.69 20.58 6.89
N GLU A 221 19.99 20.88 5.62
CA GLU A 221 21.25 20.48 5.00
C GLU A 221 22.43 21.27 5.56
N ALA A 222 22.29 22.59 5.69
CA ALA A 222 23.32 23.43 6.29
C ALA A 222 23.59 23.02 7.75
N PHE A 223 22.54 22.70 8.50
CA PHE A 223 22.64 22.15 9.86
C PHE A 223 23.40 20.83 9.90
N ALA A 224 23.07 19.88 9.00
CA ALA A 224 23.75 18.60 8.91
C ALA A 224 25.23 18.76 8.51
N ASP A 225 25.52 19.61 7.52
CA ASP A 225 26.88 19.91 7.06
C ASP A 225 27.73 20.58 8.14
N LEU A 226 27.14 21.41 9.01
CA LEU A 226 27.83 22.00 10.15
C LEU A 226 28.16 20.93 11.20
N PHE A 227 27.17 20.17 11.67
CA PHE A 227 27.36 19.28 12.83
C PHE A 227 28.03 17.95 12.48
N ILE A 228 28.04 17.52 11.22
CA ILE A 228 28.82 16.34 10.81
C ILE A 228 30.34 16.57 10.98
N GLN A 229 30.80 17.82 10.87
CA GLN A 229 32.21 18.18 11.05
C GLN A 229 32.72 17.82 12.44
N VAL A 230 31.88 17.89 13.48
CA VAL A 230 32.23 17.45 14.84
C VAL A 230 32.63 15.97 14.86
N PHE A 231 31.97 15.15 14.05
CA PHE A 231 32.25 13.71 13.97
C PHE A 231 33.44 13.39 13.07
N ALA A 232 33.70 14.23 12.07
CA ALA A 232 34.85 14.12 11.16
C ALA A 232 36.15 14.72 11.71
N ASP A 233 36.08 15.56 12.76
CA ASP A 233 37.25 16.20 13.35
C ASP A 233 38.26 15.14 13.88
N PRO A 234 39.54 15.19 13.45
CA PRO A 234 40.57 14.27 13.89
C PRO A 234 40.95 14.47 15.36
N THR A 235 40.68 15.64 15.93
CA THR A 235 40.80 15.84 17.37
C THR A 235 39.67 15.07 18.05
N ASN A 236 40.02 14.16 18.96
CA ASN A 236 39.03 13.29 19.59
C ASN A 236 38.17 14.07 20.61
N MET A 237 37.14 14.77 20.11
CA MET A 237 36.21 15.59 20.90
C MET A 237 35.13 14.74 21.60
N VAL A 238 35.55 13.80 22.45
CA VAL A 238 34.66 12.80 23.09
C VAL A 238 33.46 13.47 23.78
N ASP A 239 33.71 14.48 24.61
CA ASP A 239 32.65 15.14 25.39
C ASP A 239 31.63 15.85 24.49
N THR A 240 32.10 16.59 23.48
CA THR A 240 31.22 17.31 22.54
C THR A 240 30.40 16.32 21.71
N LYS A 241 31.02 15.24 21.20
CA LYS A 241 30.31 14.16 20.48
C LYS A 241 29.23 13.54 21.38
N GLN A 242 29.55 13.27 22.65
CA GLN A 242 28.60 12.69 23.59
C GLN A 242 27.46 13.64 23.95
N ARG A 243 27.74 14.95 24.08
CA ARG A 243 26.71 15.97 24.26
C ARG A 243 25.72 15.95 23.10
N ILE A 244 26.20 16.01 21.86
CA ILE A 244 25.35 16.01 20.65
C ILE A 244 24.51 14.73 20.59
N ARG A 245 25.12 13.57 20.85
CA ARG A 245 24.42 12.27 20.83
C ARG A 245 23.22 12.21 21.77
N ARG A 246 23.26 12.92 22.90
CA ARG A 246 22.14 12.94 23.87
C ARG A 246 20.99 13.87 23.47
N LEU A 247 21.20 14.76 22.51
CA LEU A 247 20.19 15.75 22.12
C LEU A 247 19.12 15.13 21.23
N ALA A 248 17.86 15.53 21.40
CA ALA A 248 16.74 15.09 20.59
C ALA A 248 16.74 15.74 19.19
N ILE A 249 17.71 15.38 18.35
CA ILE A 249 17.98 15.98 17.03
C ILE A 249 17.72 15.03 15.86
N ILE A 250 17.28 13.80 16.11
CA ILE A 250 16.94 12.82 15.08
C ILE A 250 15.41 12.82 14.87
N PRO A 251 14.90 13.32 13.73
CA PRO A 251 13.46 13.39 13.46
C PRO A 251 12.92 12.02 13.04
N LEU A 252 11.87 11.55 13.70
CA LEU A 252 11.19 10.30 13.32
C LEU A 252 10.11 10.54 12.26
N ILE A 253 9.69 9.47 11.57
CA ILE A 253 8.72 9.51 10.46
C ILE A 253 7.39 10.19 10.81
N ASN A 254 6.95 10.12 12.07
CA ASN A 254 5.70 10.73 12.55
C ASN A 254 5.76 12.26 12.72
N GLY A 255 6.85 12.92 12.31
CA GLY A 255 6.99 14.37 12.15
C GLY A 255 7.06 15.20 13.44
N ARG A 256 6.44 14.72 14.53
CA ARG A 256 6.40 15.38 15.84
C ARG A 256 7.33 14.73 16.88
N GLN A 257 7.88 13.57 16.58
CA GLN A 257 8.74 12.84 17.51
C GLN A 257 10.19 12.99 17.10
N TRP A 258 11.02 13.40 18.05
CA TRP A 258 12.46 13.52 17.91
C TRP A 258 13.14 12.65 18.96
N THR A 259 14.32 12.11 18.62
CA THR A 259 15.08 11.27 19.54
C THR A 259 16.56 11.59 19.47
N GLY A 260 17.30 11.14 20.48
CA GLY A 260 18.77 11.20 20.49
C GLY A 260 19.38 10.06 19.69
N ALA A 261 20.71 10.06 19.64
CA ALA A 261 21.46 8.98 19.03
C ALA A 261 21.13 7.63 19.70
N PRO A 262 21.10 6.52 18.93
CA PRO A 262 20.85 5.21 19.48
C PRO A 262 21.81 4.85 20.61
N GLY A 263 21.28 4.35 21.73
CA GLY A 263 22.08 3.98 22.91
C GLY A 263 22.71 5.14 23.69
N ALA A 264 22.44 6.41 23.34
CA ALA A 264 23.07 7.56 23.98
C ALA A 264 22.51 7.91 25.38
N SER A 265 21.28 7.48 25.66
CA SER A 265 20.56 7.76 26.90
C SER A 265 20.00 6.47 27.50
N ILE A 266 19.99 6.38 28.84
CA ILE A 266 19.38 5.26 29.57
C ILE A 266 17.86 5.26 29.27
N GLY A 267 17.34 4.16 28.73
CA GLY A 267 15.95 4.07 28.26
C GLY A 267 15.69 4.72 26.88
N GLY A 268 16.73 5.20 26.20
CA GLY A 268 16.64 5.69 24.82
C GLY A 268 16.42 4.57 23.81
N SER A 269 16.15 4.93 22.55
CA SER A 269 16.01 3.93 21.49
C SER A 269 17.35 3.22 21.27
N ASN A 270 17.37 1.89 21.35
CA ASN A 270 18.59 1.12 21.09
C ASN A 270 18.97 1.10 19.61
N LYS A 271 17.99 1.25 18.71
CA LYS A 271 18.19 1.30 17.26
C LYS A 271 17.24 2.30 16.62
N VAL A 272 17.75 3.03 15.64
CA VAL A 272 16.99 3.90 14.75
C VAL A 272 17.44 3.58 13.33
N TYR A 273 16.49 3.39 12.43
CA TYR A 273 16.77 3.01 11.05
C TYR A 273 16.39 4.10 10.06
N PHE A 274 17.06 4.11 8.91
CA PHE A 274 16.59 4.85 7.75
C PHE A 274 15.23 4.30 7.27
N SER A 275 14.40 5.16 6.70
CA SER A 275 13.02 4.83 6.28
C SER A 275 12.89 3.97 5.02
N TYR A 276 14.00 3.45 4.49
CA TYR A 276 14.05 2.76 3.22
C TYR A 276 14.92 1.51 3.30
N THR A 277 14.47 0.45 2.64
CA THR A 277 15.29 -0.71 2.30
C THR A 277 15.63 -0.58 0.82
N ASP A 278 16.90 -0.32 0.51
CA ASP A 278 17.36 0.13 -0.80
C ASP A 278 16.62 1.41 -1.24
N THR A 279 15.67 1.28 -2.16
CA THR A 279 14.83 2.37 -2.68
C THR A 279 13.38 2.30 -2.20
N ILE A 280 13.00 1.23 -1.49
CA ILE A 280 11.60 0.94 -1.16
C ILE A 280 11.28 1.47 0.24
N PRO A 281 10.21 2.28 0.39
CA PRO A 281 9.83 2.84 1.68
C PRO A 281 9.39 1.74 2.64
N ILE A 282 9.98 1.72 3.84
CA ILE A 282 9.53 0.84 4.92
C ILE A 282 8.16 1.34 5.42
N PRO A 283 7.19 0.46 5.69
CA PRO A 283 5.89 0.82 6.27
C PRO A 283 6.05 1.58 7.59
N GLY A 284 5.45 2.78 7.67
CA GLY A 284 5.69 3.73 8.76
C GLY A 284 5.06 3.32 10.09
N SER A 285 4.02 2.52 10.06
CA SER A 285 3.30 2.02 11.24
C SER A 285 4.02 0.87 11.94
N LEU A 286 5.18 0.42 11.44
CA LEU A 286 5.90 -0.72 12.04
C LEU A 286 6.40 -0.33 13.41
N SER A 287 6.57 -1.30 14.30
CA SER A 287 7.20 -1.13 15.61
C SER A 287 8.72 -0.93 15.50
N LEU A 288 9.13 -0.06 14.57
CA LEU A 288 10.48 0.36 14.24
C LEU A 288 10.60 1.87 14.43
N ARG A 289 11.74 2.32 14.93
CA ARG A 289 12.07 3.74 14.99
C ARG A 289 12.68 4.15 13.65
N LEU A 290 11.86 4.70 12.77
CA LEU A 290 12.27 5.12 11.43
C LEU A 290 12.56 6.62 11.38
N LEU A 291 13.72 7.02 10.84
CA LEU A 291 14.07 8.40 10.53
C LEU A 291 13.08 8.99 9.53
N ASN A 292 12.75 10.28 9.61
CA ASN A 292 11.92 10.97 8.63
C ASN A 292 12.32 10.67 7.16
N ARG A 293 11.33 10.51 6.27
CA ARG A 293 11.55 10.08 4.87
C ARG A 293 12.45 11.05 4.09
N TYR A 294 12.19 12.34 4.17
CA TYR A 294 13.02 13.37 3.50
C TYR A 294 14.44 13.40 4.06
N ALA A 295 14.58 13.26 5.39
CA ALA A 295 15.89 13.17 6.04
C ALA A 295 16.67 11.92 5.61
N SER A 296 15.97 10.81 5.35
CA SER A 296 16.57 9.54 4.92
C SER A 296 17.09 9.60 3.48
N GLN A 297 16.37 10.30 2.59
CA GLN A 297 16.73 10.40 1.16
C GLN A 297 17.79 11.47 0.87
N ASN A 298 17.83 12.55 1.66
CA ASN A 298 18.80 13.61 1.46
C ASN A 298 20.22 13.16 1.86
N ALA A 299 21.16 13.20 0.92
CA ALA A 299 22.51 12.65 1.11
C ALA A 299 23.28 13.26 2.30
N LYS A 300 23.23 14.60 2.47
CA LYS A 300 23.92 15.31 3.55
C LYS A 300 23.36 14.96 4.91
N ARG A 301 22.02 14.96 5.02
CA ARG A 301 21.32 14.59 6.24
C ARG A 301 21.55 13.12 6.59
N ARG A 302 21.47 12.23 5.60
CA ARG A 302 21.76 10.80 5.76
C ARG A 302 23.18 10.57 6.29
N ALA A 303 24.18 11.28 5.77
CA ALA A 303 25.56 11.18 6.26
C ALA A 303 25.69 11.63 7.74
N PHE A 304 25.05 12.74 8.10
CA PHE A 304 25.04 13.23 9.48
C PHE A 304 24.35 12.24 10.45
N TYR A 305 23.16 11.75 10.09
CA TYR A 305 22.44 10.79 10.93
C TYR A 305 23.14 9.44 11.01
N LYS A 306 23.85 9.02 9.96
CA LYS A 306 24.73 7.84 10.01
C LYS A 306 25.88 8.04 11.00
N ALA A 307 26.49 9.22 11.05
CA ALA A 307 27.52 9.55 12.04
C ALA A 307 26.97 9.56 13.49
N LEU A 308 25.68 9.82 13.66
CA LEU A 308 24.97 9.70 14.95
C LEU A 308 24.59 8.26 15.31
N GLY A 309 24.75 7.29 14.41
CA GLY A 309 24.44 5.88 14.65
C GLY A 309 23.08 5.42 14.09
N VAL A 310 22.45 6.18 13.19
CA VAL A 310 21.31 5.68 12.40
C VAL A 310 21.82 4.67 11.37
N GLU A 311 21.17 3.52 11.30
CA GLU A 311 21.59 2.38 10.47
C GLU A 311 20.59 2.09 9.35
N ASP A 312 21.03 1.38 8.31
CA ASP A 312 20.11 0.83 7.32
C ASP A 312 19.32 -0.34 7.94
N CYS A 313 18.02 -0.43 7.67
CA CYS A 313 17.21 -1.52 8.21
C CYS A 313 17.41 -2.79 7.38
N PRO A 314 17.85 -3.92 7.96
CA PRO A 314 17.95 -5.17 7.22
C PRO A 314 16.57 -5.62 6.76
N ARG A 315 16.48 -6.16 5.53
CA ARG A 315 15.23 -6.64 4.93
C ARG A 315 14.52 -7.65 5.84
N GLU A 316 15.28 -8.56 6.44
CA GLU A 316 14.81 -9.63 7.33
C GLU A 316 14.18 -9.05 8.61
N THR A 317 14.70 -7.92 9.09
CA THR A 317 14.13 -7.22 10.26
C THR A 317 12.76 -6.65 9.92
N VAL A 318 12.63 -6.02 8.74
CA VAL A 318 11.34 -5.49 8.29
C VAL A 318 10.33 -6.63 8.09
N PHE A 319 10.74 -7.73 7.45
CA PHE A 319 9.89 -8.90 7.24
C PHE A 319 9.43 -9.52 8.57
N SER A 320 10.32 -9.67 9.54
CA SER A 320 9.95 -10.15 10.88
C SER A 320 8.91 -9.23 11.52
N LYS A 321 9.05 -7.91 11.40
CA LYS A 321 8.11 -6.96 11.99
C LYS A 321 6.75 -6.93 11.30
N ILE A 322 6.71 -7.10 9.97
CA ILE A 322 5.47 -7.29 9.23
C ILE A 322 4.79 -8.58 9.72
N LYS A 323 5.53 -9.70 9.76
CA LYS A 323 5.00 -10.98 10.24
C LYS A 323 4.47 -10.89 11.67
N ASP A 324 5.20 -10.25 12.59
CA ASP A 324 4.77 -10.03 13.97
C ASP A 324 3.45 -9.26 14.04
N ARG A 325 3.29 -8.20 13.23
CA ARG A 325 2.03 -7.44 13.18
C ARG A 325 0.86 -8.30 12.71
N HIS A 326 1.08 -9.13 11.69
CA HIS A 326 0.06 -10.03 11.15
C HIS A 326 -0.24 -11.25 12.04
N GLN A 327 0.45 -11.42 13.18
CA GLN A 327 0.03 -12.38 14.21
C GLN A 327 -1.32 -11.98 14.81
N THR A 328 -1.56 -10.67 14.96
CA THR A 328 -2.86 -10.08 15.28
C THR A 328 -3.52 -9.53 14.02
N GLN A 329 -4.78 -9.07 14.12
CA GLN A 329 -5.51 -8.47 13.00
C GLN A 329 -5.03 -7.01 12.79
N PRO A 330 -4.33 -6.70 11.69
CA PRO A 330 -3.87 -5.34 11.42
C PRO A 330 -5.01 -4.47 10.86
N GLN A 331 -4.82 -3.15 10.87
CA GLN A 331 -5.75 -2.25 10.19
C GLN A 331 -5.63 -2.41 8.67
N PRO A 332 -6.72 -2.23 7.89
CA PRO A 332 -6.70 -2.39 6.43
C PRO A 332 -5.61 -1.57 5.72
N SER A 333 -5.36 -0.34 6.17
CA SER A 333 -4.28 0.52 5.62
C SER A 333 -2.89 -0.05 5.86
N ASP A 334 -2.64 -0.65 7.03
CA ASP A 334 -1.35 -1.26 7.34
C ASP A 334 -1.11 -2.50 6.49
N ILE A 335 -2.16 -3.29 6.22
CA ILE A 335 -2.10 -4.45 5.33
C ILE A 335 -1.68 -4.03 3.93
N ILE A 336 -2.26 -2.92 3.43
CA ILE A 336 -1.94 -2.39 2.09
C ILE A 336 -0.47 -1.98 2.02
N ASP A 337 0.01 -1.18 2.98
CA ASP A 337 1.42 -0.75 3.04
C ASP A 337 2.37 -1.96 3.14
N ASP A 338 2.02 -2.97 3.94
CA ASP A 338 2.81 -4.19 4.10
C ASP A 338 2.86 -5.02 2.81
N MET A 339 1.73 -5.20 2.13
CA MET A 339 1.68 -5.94 0.86
C MET A 339 2.45 -5.22 -0.24
N GLN A 340 2.36 -3.87 -0.33
CA GLN A 340 3.20 -3.07 -1.23
C GLN A 340 4.69 -3.34 -0.99
N TYR A 341 5.11 -3.24 0.27
CA TYR A 341 6.51 -3.48 0.63
C TYR A 341 6.95 -4.91 0.27
N LEU A 342 6.13 -5.93 0.57
CA LEU A 342 6.42 -7.33 0.26
C LEU A 342 6.53 -7.62 -1.24
N TYR A 343 5.69 -6.98 -2.06
CA TYR A 343 5.73 -7.07 -3.52
C TYR A 343 7.05 -6.52 -4.07
N HIS A 344 7.40 -5.28 -3.71
CA HIS A 344 8.63 -4.63 -4.18
C HIS A 344 9.90 -5.34 -3.70
N GLN A 345 9.85 -5.89 -2.49
CA GLN A 345 10.97 -6.65 -1.93
C GLN A 345 11.05 -8.09 -2.42
N ARG A 346 10.14 -8.56 -3.30
CA ARG A 346 10.17 -9.93 -3.85
C ARG A 346 10.14 -11.01 -2.76
N CYS A 347 9.23 -10.88 -1.81
CA CYS A 347 9.05 -11.92 -0.79
C CYS A 347 8.43 -13.18 -1.40
N ASP A 348 8.91 -14.36 -1.01
CA ASP A 348 8.34 -15.64 -1.44
C ASP A 348 7.00 -15.88 -0.76
N TRP A 349 5.99 -16.21 -1.57
CA TRP A 349 4.64 -16.48 -1.14
C TRP A 349 4.54 -17.62 -0.11
N ASN A 350 5.33 -18.68 -0.30
CA ASN A 350 5.32 -19.84 0.59
C ASN A 350 5.63 -19.45 2.04
N HIS A 351 6.37 -18.35 2.22
CA HIS A 351 6.70 -17.83 3.53
C HIS A 351 5.64 -16.90 4.14
N ILE A 352 4.70 -16.36 3.35
CA ILE A 352 3.72 -15.36 3.83
C ILE A 352 2.26 -15.87 3.85
N LYS A 353 1.91 -16.88 3.03
CA LYS A 353 0.53 -17.40 2.89
C LYS A 353 -0.18 -17.67 4.20
N SER A 354 0.52 -18.33 5.13
CA SER A 354 -0.09 -18.85 6.34
C SER A 354 -0.48 -17.78 7.36
N TRP A 355 0.04 -16.57 7.24
CA TRP A 355 -0.15 -15.52 8.24
C TRP A 355 -0.60 -14.17 7.68
N ILE A 356 -0.44 -13.92 6.38
CA ILE A 356 -0.83 -12.63 5.80
C ILE A 356 -2.35 -12.42 5.90
N TRP A 357 -2.75 -11.21 6.28
CA TRP A 357 -4.14 -10.77 6.28
C TRP A 357 -4.43 -10.00 5.00
N VAL A 358 -5.68 -10.04 4.54
CA VAL A 358 -6.16 -9.31 3.38
C VAL A 358 -7.49 -8.61 3.69
N PRO A 359 -7.70 -7.36 3.24
CA PRO A 359 -8.97 -6.68 3.36
C PRO A 359 -10.02 -7.22 2.38
N LEU A 360 -11.27 -7.24 2.83
CA LEU A 360 -12.45 -7.67 2.08
C LEU A 360 -13.33 -6.47 1.71
N THR A 361 -14.22 -6.65 0.73
CA THR A 361 -15.17 -5.61 0.28
C THR A 361 -16.12 -5.13 1.37
N ASN A 362 -16.45 -5.98 2.35
CA ASN A 362 -17.31 -5.66 3.48
C ASN A 362 -16.58 -4.88 4.61
N GLY A 363 -15.32 -4.47 4.39
CA GLY A 363 -14.49 -3.75 5.35
C GLY A 363 -13.83 -4.64 6.41
N ALA A 364 -14.16 -5.93 6.48
CA ALA A 364 -13.46 -6.89 7.33
C ALA A 364 -12.09 -7.26 6.74
N THR A 365 -11.28 -7.93 7.54
CA THR A 365 -10.01 -8.52 7.09
C THR A 365 -9.98 -9.98 7.45
N ILE A 366 -9.34 -10.81 6.62
CA ILE A 366 -9.22 -12.25 6.85
C ILE A 366 -7.80 -12.72 6.55
N LYS A 367 -7.34 -13.80 7.18
CA LYS A 367 -6.08 -14.44 6.79
C LYS A 367 -6.23 -15.10 5.41
N ALA A 368 -5.24 -14.93 4.54
CA ALA A 368 -5.33 -15.44 3.17
C ALA A 368 -5.47 -16.97 3.09
N ALA A 369 -4.93 -17.71 4.07
CA ALA A 369 -5.01 -19.17 4.09
C ALA A 369 -6.32 -19.76 4.66
N THR A 370 -7.24 -18.95 5.22
CA THR A 370 -8.37 -19.51 5.99
C THR A 370 -9.60 -19.88 5.15
N LYS A 371 -9.83 -19.19 4.03
CA LYS A 371 -11.00 -19.40 3.16
C LYS A 371 -10.63 -19.16 1.71
N THR A 372 -11.41 -19.70 0.79
CA THR A 372 -11.31 -19.34 -0.63
C THR A 372 -11.64 -17.86 -0.80
N LEU A 373 -10.74 -17.14 -1.48
CA LEU A 373 -10.88 -15.72 -1.77
C LEU A 373 -11.37 -15.55 -3.21
N TYR A 374 -12.24 -14.57 -3.41
CA TYR A 374 -12.75 -14.21 -4.73
C TYR A 374 -12.40 -12.78 -5.07
N PHE A 375 -12.14 -12.55 -6.34
CA PHE A 375 -11.87 -11.22 -6.85
C PHE A 375 -13.16 -10.49 -7.22
N PRO A 376 -13.25 -9.16 -7.02
CA PRO A 376 -14.26 -8.35 -7.66
C PRO A 376 -14.06 -8.38 -9.17
N SER A 377 -15.11 -8.68 -9.92
CA SER A 377 -15.09 -8.68 -11.38
C SER A 377 -16.49 -8.46 -11.95
N ASP A 378 -16.51 -8.08 -13.23
CA ASP A 378 -17.74 -7.79 -13.97
C ASP A 378 -18.18 -8.95 -14.87
N GLY A 379 -17.48 -10.09 -14.82
CA GLY A 379 -17.82 -11.27 -15.60
C GLY A 379 -19.16 -11.87 -15.16
N GLU A 380 -20.08 -12.12 -16.10
CA GLU A 380 -21.45 -12.54 -15.81
C GLU A 380 -21.55 -13.79 -14.92
N PHE A 381 -20.61 -14.73 -15.10
CA PHE A 381 -20.49 -16.00 -14.38
C PHE A 381 -19.34 -16.03 -13.38
N ASP A 382 -18.83 -14.85 -13.00
CA ASP A 382 -17.87 -14.73 -11.91
C ASP A 382 -18.61 -14.66 -10.57
N MET A 383 -18.01 -15.21 -9.52
CA MET A 383 -18.59 -15.35 -8.20
C MET A 383 -19.10 -14.02 -7.63
N TYR A 384 -18.43 -12.92 -7.96
CA TYR A 384 -18.82 -11.57 -7.55
C TYR A 384 -20.16 -11.14 -8.15
N GLN A 385 -20.45 -11.51 -9.41
CA GLN A 385 -21.73 -11.23 -10.07
C GLN A 385 -22.80 -12.29 -9.77
N LEU A 386 -22.39 -13.52 -9.47
CA LEU A 386 -23.30 -14.60 -9.13
C LEU A 386 -23.97 -14.36 -7.77
N VAL A 387 -23.18 -14.05 -6.73
CA VAL A 387 -23.71 -13.89 -5.37
C VAL A 387 -22.93 -12.83 -4.57
N PRO A 388 -23.06 -11.53 -4.93
CA PRO A 388 -22.21 -10.45 -4.40
C PRO A 388 -22.31 -10.24 -2.88
N SER A 389 -23.46 -10.55 -2.27
CA SER A 389 -23.80 -10.14 -0.89
C SER A 389 -23.82 -11.29 0.12
N GLN A 390 -23.10 -12.38 -0.15
CA GLN A 390 -23.12 -13.56 0.73
C GLN A 390 -22.13 -13.46 1.88
N PRO A 391 -22.58 -13.56 3.15
CA PRO A 391 -21.75 -13.29 4.33
C PRO A 391 -20.61 -14.30 4.54
N ASN A 392 -20.77 -15.53 4.05
CA ASN A 392 -19.79 -16.59 4.23
C ASN A 392 -18.72 -16.66 3.13
N LEU A 393 -18.90 -15.88 2.05
CA LEU A 393 -17.94 -15.74 0.95
C LEU A 393 -17.03 -14.54 1.19
N CYS A 394 -15.77 -14.66 0.77
CA CYS A 394 -14.75 -13.64 1.00
C CYS A 394 -14.34 -13.00 -0.33
N PHE A 395 -14.87 -11.81 -0.58
CA PHE A 395 -14.50 -10.99 -1.74
C PHE A 395 -13.42 -10.00 -1.36
N LEU A 396 -12.30 -10.00 -2.08
CA LEU A 396 -11.17 -9.11 -1.83
C LEU A 396 -11.56 -7.65 -2.07
N SER A 397 -11.06 -6.75 -1.23
CA SER A 397 -11.32 -5.32 -1.41
C SER A 397 -10.78 -4.83 -2.75
N SER A 398 -11.57 -4.01 -3.46
CA SER A 398 -11.12 -3.32 -4.68
C SER A 398 -9.94 -2.40 -4.41
N THR A 399 -9.79 -1.91 -3.17
CA THR A 399 -8.62 -1.11 -2.77
C THR A 399 -7.30 -1.85 -2.90
N LEU A 400 -7.30 -3.20 -2.95
CA LEU A 400 -6.10 -3.98 -3.23
C LEU A 400 -5.70 -3.97 -4.70
N TYR A 401 -6.64 -3.76 -5.62
CA TYR A 401 -6.40 -3.95 -7.06
C TYR A 401 -5.60 -2.83 -7.72
N ASP A 402 -5.79 -1.61 -7.25
CA ASP A 402 -5.29 -0.38 -7.88
C ASP A 402 -4.20 0.30 -7.04
N ILE A 403 -3.55 -0.48 -6.18
CA ILE A 403 -2.46 -0.05 -5.31
C ILE A 403 -1.24 0.41 -6.11
N GLU A 404 -0.86 -0.37 -7.12
CA GLU A 404 0.29 -0.10 -7.97
C GLU A 404 -0.17 0.20 -9.40
N PRO A 405 0.41 1.21 -10.08
CA PRO A 405 0.14 1.46 -11.48
C PRO A 405 0.43 0.23 -12.34
N LEU A 406 -0.37 0.01 -13.39
CA LEU A 406 -0.20 -1.13 -14.31
C LEU A 406 1.16 -1.16 -15.03
N SER A 407 1.86 -0.02 -15.08
CA SER A 407 3.21 0.11 -15.63
C SER A 407 4.30 -0.43 -14.70
N VAL A 408 4.04 -0.51 -13.39
CA VAL A 408 5.02 -0.99 -12.41
C VAL A 408 5.09 -2.51 -12.47
N ARG A 409 6.27 -3.03 -12.83
CA ARG A 409 6.57 -4.46 -12.86
C ARG A 409 7.76 -4.75 -11.98
N VAL A 410 7.61 -5.72 -11.08
CA VAL A 410 8.69 -6.23 -10.25
C VAL A 410 9.01 -7.64 -10.75
N ASN A 411 10.22 -7.83 -11.27
CA ASN A 411 10.64 -9.10 -11.87
C ASN A 411 9.74 -9.55 -13.04
N GLU A 412 9.39 -8.60 -13.92
CA GLU A 412 8.49 -8.77 -15.08
C GLU A 412 7.02 -9.08 -14.72
N GLU A 413 6.71 -9.35 -13.46
CA GLU A 413 5.37 -9.58 -12.93
C GLU A 413 4.70 -8.24 -12.56
N SER A 414 3.43 -8.07 -12.89
CA SER A 414 2.63 -6.94 -12.44
C SER A 414 2.03 -7.20 -11.06
N TRP A 415 1.67 -6.15 -10.33
CA TRP A 415 1.00 -6.25 -9.03
C TRP A 415 -0.22 -7.18 -9.06
N ARG A 416 -1.07 -7.06 -10.09
CA ARG A 416 -2.25 -7.91 -10.24
C ARG A 416 -1.90 -9.38 -10.47
N THR A 417 -0.88 -9.65 -11.29
CA THR A 417 -0.41 -11.03 -11.54
C THR A 417 0.16 -11.64 -10.26
N TRP A 418 0.93 -10.85 -9.52
CA TRP A 418 1.44 -11.22 -8.21
C TRP A 418 0.30 -11.50 -7.22
N LEU A 419 -0.70 -10.63 -7.12
CA LEU A 419 -1.89 -10.84 -6.27
C LEU A 419 -2.65 -12.13 -6.60
N VAL A 420 -2.89 -12.42 -7.88
CA VAL A 420 -3.53 -13.66 -8.34
C VAL A 420 -2.72 -14.87 -7.92
N ARG A 421 -1.42 -14.84 -8.19
CA ARG A 421 -0.51 -15.94 -7.87
C ARG A 421 -0.39 -16.18 -6.37
N ILE A 422 -0.28 -15.12 -5.57
CA ILE A 422 -0.13 -15.25 -4.13
C ILE A 422 -1.47 -15.67 -3.52
N LEU A 423 -2.55 -14.90 -3.65
CA LEU A 423 -3.77 -15.15 -2.88
C LEU A 423 -4.50 -16.42 -3.31
N SER A 424 -4.15 -16.99 -4.48
CA SER A 424 -4.89 -18.09 -5.11
C SER A 424 -6.38 -17.76 -5.22
N ALA A 425 -6.69 -16.45 -5.29
CA ALA A 425 -8.04 -15.95 -5.37
C ALA A 425 -8.61 -16.24 -6.76
N ARG A 426 -9.90 -16.54 -6.82
CA ARG A 426 -10.57 -17.04 -8.01
C ARG A 426 -11.62 -16.04 -8.49
N ASN A 427 -11.92 -16.12 -9.79
CA ASN A 427 -13.06 -15.40 -10.34
C ASN A 427 -14.33 -16.24 -10.26
N TYR A 428 -14.24 -17.58 -10.31
CA TYR A 428 -15.38 -18.49 -10.38
C TYR A 428 -15.40 -19.50 -9.22
N PRO A 429 -16.58 -20.03 -8.85
CA PRO A 429 -16.70 -21.02 -7.78
C PRO A 429 -15.92 -22.31 -8.08
N LEU A 430 -15.56 -23.05 -7.05
CA LEU A 430 -14.99 -24.39 -7.23
C LEU A 430 -16.11 -25.39 -7.50
N LEU A 431 -15.83 -26.45 -8.27
CA LEU A 431 -16.80 -27.53 -8.39
C LEU A 431 -16.95 -28.29 -7.06
N MET A 432 -15.82 -28.66 -6.45
CA MET A 432 -15.75 -29.44 -5.22
C MET A 432 -15.14 -28.64 -4.07
N GLY A 433 -15.46 -29.02 -2.84
CA GLY A 433 -14.80 -28.49 -1.64
C GLY A 433 -13.31 -28.83 -1.57
N ASP A 434 -12.59 -28.20 -0.64
CA ASP A 434 -11.16 -28.49 -0.43
C ASP A 434 -10.98 -29.94 0.08
N PRO A 435 -10.19 -30.79 -0.59
CA PRO A 435 -9.93 -32.17 -0.16
C PRO A 435 -9.22 -32.28 1.21
N SER A 436 -8.76 -31.18 1.81
CA SER A 436 -8.18 -31.19 3.16
C SER A 436 -9.22 -31.18 4.31
N GLY A 437 -10.51 -31.06 4.00
CA GLY A 437 -11.59 -31.23 4.98
C GLY A 437 -11.85 -32.71 5.27
N LEU A 438 -12.28 -33.04 6.49
CA LEU A 438 -12.66 -34.38 6.97
C LEU A 438 -13.88 -35.00 6.24
N GLY A 439 -14.24 -34.53 5.04
CA GLY A 439 -15.37 -35.01 4.26
C GLY A 439 -14.90 -35.83 3.06
N ASP A 440 -15.66 -36.88 2.74
CA ASP A 440 -15.49 -37.62 1.50
C ASP A 440 -15.64 -36.63 0.32
N GLY A 441 -14.62 -36.52 -0.54
CA GLY A 441 -14.48 -35.52 -1.62
C GLY A 441 -15.49 -35.63 -2.76
N HIS A 442 -16.74 -35.96 -2.45
CA HIS A 442 -17.85 -36.20 -3.36
C HIS A 442 -18.97 -35.15 -3.24
N GLU A 443 -18.72 -34.03 -2.56
CA GLU A 443 -19.69 -32.93 -2.42
C GLU A 443 -19.34 -31.70 -3.27
N LEU A 444 -20.38 -30.99 -3.72
CA LEU A 444 -20.23 -29.67 -4.34
C LEU A 444 -19.61 -28.68 -3.35
N SER A 445 -18.78 -27.78 -3.87
CA SER A 445 -18.19 -26.72 -3.05
C SER A 445 -19.28 -25.85 -2.42
N TYR A 446 -18.97 -25.28 -1.25
CA TYR A 446 -19.89 -24.35 -0.60
C TYR A 446 -20.27 -23.17 -1.51
N SER A 447 -19.32 -22.62 -2.26
CA SER A 447 -19.60 -21.48 -3.15
C SER A 447 -20.56 -21.86 -4.27
N LEU A 448 -20.41 -23.06 -4.85
CA LEU A 448 -21.30 -23.53 -5.91
C LEU A 448 -22.70 -23.90 -5.38
N LYS A 449 -22.80 -24.48 -4.18
CA LYS A 449 -24.09 -24.69 -3.49
C LYS A 449 -24.82 -23.36 -3.26
N VAL A 450 -24.10 -22.32 -2.84
CA VAL A 450 -24.68 -20.98 -2.64
C VAL A 450 -25.19 -20.37 -3.96
N VAL A 451 -24.49 -20.60 -5.08
CA VAL A 451 -25.01 -20.19 -6.41
C VAL A 451 -26.31 -20.92 -6.72
N LEU A 452 -26.39 -22.23 -6.49
CA LEU A 452 -27.59 -23.01 -6.73
C LEU A 452 -28.78 -22.51 -5.88
N GLU A 453 -28.55 -22.17 -4.62
CA GLU A 453 -29.59 -21.72 -3.69
C GLU A 453 -30.08 -20.29 -3.96
N HIS A 454 -29.17 -19.36 -4.27
CA HIS A 454 -29.49 -17.92 -4.32
C HIS A 454 -29.53 -17.34 -5.74
N ASN A 455 -29.00 -18.06 -6.72
CA ASN A 455 -28.97 -17.65 -8.13
C ASN A 455 -29.06 -18.86 -9.06
N SER A 456 -30.08 -19.71 -8.83
CA SER A 456 -30.29 -20.97 -9.56
C SER A 456 -30.39 -20.77 -11.08
N ALA A 457 -30.91 -19.62 -11.53
CA ALA A 457 -31.02 -19.26 -12.95
C ALA A 457 -29.65 -19.19 -13.67
N LYS A 458 -28.58 -18.77 -12.97
CA LYS A 458 -27.23 -18.71 -13.53
C LYS A 458 -26.40 -19.96 -13.26
N PHE A 459 -26.93 -20.96 -12.53
CA PHE A 459 -26.19 -22.16 -12.16
C PHE A 459 -25.70 -22.95 -13.37
N LEU A 460 -26.60 -23.30 -14.30
CA LEU A 460 -26.25 -24.04 -15.52
C LEU A 460 -25.28 -23.24 -16.41
N GLY A 461 -25.51 -21.93 -16.54
CA GLY A 461 -24.59 -21.03 -17.26
C GLY A 461 -23.20 -20.99 -16.62
N THR A 462 -23.10 -21.05 -15.29
CA THR A 462 -21.82 -21.11 -14.56
C THR A 462 -21.07 -22.41 -14.84
N LEU A 463 -21.78 -23.55 -14.87
CA LEU A 463 -21.19 -24.84 -15.25
C LEU A 463 -20.67 -24.80 -16.68
N ARG A 464 -21.46 -24.26 -17.63
CA ARG A 464 -21.07 -24.10 -19.03
C ARG A 464 -19.84 -23.19 -19.20
N ALA A 465 -19.86 -22.01 -18.57
CA ALA A 465 -18.81 -21.00 -18.72
C ALA A 465 -17.43 -21.50 -18.26
N HIS A 466 -17.41 -22.35 -17.23
CA HIS A 466 -16.17 -22.85 -16.62
C HIS A 466 -15.96 -24.35 -16.81
N TRP A 467 -16.68 -24.98 -17.76
CA TRP A 467 -16.70 -26.43 -17.94
C TRP A 467 -15.31 -27.04 -18.19
N GLN A 468 -14.44 -26.32 -18.90
CA GLN A 468 -13.06 -26.76 -19.15
C GLN A 468 -12.29 -27.10 -17.86
N PHE A 469 -12.60 -26.41 -16.76
CA PHE A 469 -12.01 -26.64 -15.44
C PHE A 469 -12.78 -27.69 -14.64
N TYR A 470 -14.10 -27.77 -14.79
CA TYR A 470 -14.96 -28.69 -14.04
C TYR A 470 -14.92 -30.13 -14.56
N GLN A 471 -14.77 -30.33 -15.87
CA GLN A 471 -14.82 -31.65 -16.51
C GLN A 471 -13.86 -32.67 -15.88
N GLN A 472 -12.70 -32.24 -15.38
CA GLN A 472 -11.71 -33.12 -14.75
C GLN A 472 -12.20 -33.73 -13.43
N GLN A 473 -13.12 -33.04 -12.74
CA GLN A 473 -13.63 -33.40 -11.42
C GLN A 473 -15.13 -33.77 -11.44
N ALA A 474 -15.82 -33.54 -12.56
CA ALA A 474 -17.25 -33.75 -12.72
C ALA A 474 -17.73 -35.15 -12.30
N HIS A 475 -17.01 -36.20 -12.71
CA HIS A 475 -17.34 -37.58 -12.37
C HIS A 475 -17.39 -37.85 -10.85
N LEU A 476 -16.65 -37.09 -10.04
CA LEU A 476 -16.60 -37.26 -8.58
C LEU A 476 -17.86 -36.74 -7.87
N VAL A 477 -18.57 -35.80 -8.51
CA VAL A 477 -19.80 -35.17 -8.01
C VAL A 477 -21.01 -35.45 -8.90
N GLU A 478 -20.90 -36.39 -9.85
CA GLU A 478 -21.93 -36.70 -10.84
C GLU A 478 -23.28 -36.99 -10.19
N LYS A 479 -23.30 -37.87 -9.18
CA LYS A 479 -24.51 -38.23 -8.43
C LYS A 479 -25.16 -37.01 -7.77
N VAL A 480 -24.36 -36.09 -7.25
CA VAL A 480 -24.88 -34.87 -6.61
C VAL A 480 -25.49 -33.94 -7.66
N LEU A 481 -24.81 -33.75 -8.80
CA LEU A 481 -25.29 -32.90 -9.89
C LEU A 481 -26.59 -33.41 -10.51
N ARG A 482 -26.74 -34.73 -10.71
CA ARG A 482 -27.98 -35.37 -11.17
C ARG A 482 -29.20 -34.98 -10.32
N THR A 483 -28.99 -34.91 -9.00
CA THR A 483 -30.04 -34.59 -8.02
C THR A 483 -30.19 -33.09 -7.73
N CYS A 484 -29.44 -32.20 -8.39
CA CYS A 484 -29.60 -30.77 -8.22
C CYS A 484 -30.93 -30.31 -8.84
N ARG A 485 -31.71 -29.53 -8.08
CA ARG A 485 -32.94 -28.90 -8.59
C ARG A 485 -32.59 -27.65 -9.40
N VAL A 486 -32.83 -27.68 -10.70
CA VAL A 486 -32.52 -26.58 -11.63
C VAL A 486 -33.79 -25.93 -12.17
N PRO A 487 -33.76 -24.62 -12.47
CA PRO A 487 -34.91 -23.93 -13.03
C PRO A 487 -35.18 -24.40 -14.46
N CYS A 488 -36.46 -24.61 -14.74
CA CYS A 488 -36.98 -24.96 -16.06
C CYS A 488 -37.63 -23.73 -16.71
N ARG A 489 -37.86 -23.78 -18.02
CA ARG A 489 -38.49 -22.68 -18.78
C ARG A 489 -39.89 -22.34 -18.32
N SER A 490 -40.64 -23.34 -17.86
CA SER A 490 -41.96 -23.19 -17.23
C SER A 490 -41.93 -22.43 -15.90
N GLY A 491 -40.74 -22.11 -15.36
CA GLY A 491 -40.57 -21.47 -14.04
C GLY A 491 -40.54 -22.46 -12.88
N LEU A 492 -40.83 -23.74 -13.14
CA LEU A 492 -40.73 -24.83 -12.16
C LEU A 492 -39.27 -25.25 -11.93
N HIS A 493 -39.02 -26.00 -10.85
CA HIS A 493 -37.71 -26.57 -10.54
C HIS A 493 -37.78 -28.09 -10.49
N ALA A 494 -36.99 -28.74 -11.35
CA ALA A 494 -36.91 -30.20 -11.47
C ALA A 494 -35.48 -30.68 -11.22
N LEU A 495 -35.33 -31.96 -10.85
CA LEU A 495 -34.02 -32.60 -10.75
C LEU A 495 -33.38 -32.62 -12.12
N MET A 496 -32.07 -32.35 -12.19
CA MET A 496 -31.32 -32.30 -13.45
C MET A 496 -31.54 -33.57 -14.29
N GLU A 497 -31.53 -34.75 -13.68
CA GLU A 497 -31.77 -36.02 -14.37
C GLU A 497 -33.19 -36.23 -14.92
N CYS A 498 -34.16 -35.43 -14.47
CA CYS A 498 -35.56 -35.46 -14.92
C CYS A 498 -35.87 -34.33 -15.92
N THR A 499 -34.84 -33.68 -16.48
CA THR A 499 -35.01 -32.53 -17.39
C THR A 499 -34.54 -32.80 -18.80
N TYR A 500 -35.00 -31.98 -19.74
CA TYR A 500 -34.67 -32.07 -21.15
C TYR A 500 -33.99 -30.79 -21.65
N LEU A 501 -32.97 -30.95 -22.49
CA LEU A 501 -32.43 -29.86 -23.28
C LEU A 501 -33.48 -29.43 -24.33
N PRO A 502 -33.66 -28.12 -24.56
CA PRO A 502 -34.60 -27.62 -25.56
C PRO A 502 -34.02 -27.72 -26.98
N THR A 503 -33.67 -28.94 -27.38
CA THR A 503 -33.19 -29.27 -28.73
C THR A 503 -34.33 -29.23 -29.74
N THR A 504 -33.99 -29.10 -31.02
CA THR A 504 -34.99 -29.16 -32.11
C THR A 504 -35.80 -30.46 -32.07
N ASP A 505 -35.18 -31.59 -31.74
CA ASP A 505 -35.85 -32.89 -31.64
C ASP A 505 -36.92 -32.90 -30.53
N ILE A 506 -36.59 -32.39 -29.34
CA ILE A 506 -37.51 -32.33 -28.20
C ILE A 506 -38.66 -31.37 -28.49
N LEU A 507 -38.36 -30.15 -28.95
CA LEU A 507 -39.38 -29.12 -29.19
C LEU A 507 -40.35 -29.52 -30.31
N ASN A 508 -39.84 -30.10 -31.40
CA ASN A 508 -40.68 -30.61 -32.49
C ASN A 508 -41.59 -31.73 -32.01
N GLU A 509 -41.09 -32.62 -31.14
CA GLU A 509 -41.87 -33.72 -30.62
C GLU A 509 -42.95 -33.24 -29.64
N MET A 510 -42.64 -32.26 -28.78
CA MET A 510 -43.63 -31.61 -27.92
C MET A 510 -44.73 -30.90 -28.74
N LEU A 511 -44.35 -30.18 -29.80
CA LEU A 511 -45.30 -29.54 -30.73
C LEU A 511 -46.17 -30.57 -31.46
N ARG A 512 -45.57 -31.67 -31.92
CA ARG A 512 -46.27 -32.75 -32.64
C ARG A 512 -47.28 -33.46 -31.75
N LEU A 513 -46.94 -33.63 -30.47
CA LEU A 513 -47.77 -34.33 -29.49
C LEU A 513 -48.66 -33.38 -28.69
N ASP A 514 -48.60 -32.07 -28.92
CA ASP A 514 -49.36 -31.06 -28.18
C ASP A 514 -49.18 -31.23 -26.65
N ILE A 515 -47.92 -31.22 -26.21
CA ILE A 515 -47.49 -31.32 -24.80
C ILE A 515 -47.06 -29.95 -24.30
N GLU A 516 -47.53 -29.57 -23.11
CA GLU A 516 -47.22 -28.29 -22.50
C GLU A 516 -45.84 -28.30 -21.78
N GLU A 517 -45.22 -27.12 -21.62
CA GLU A 517 -43.88 -26.99 -21.01
C GLU A 517 -43.86 -27.24 -19.48
N ASP A 518 -45.02 -27.32 -18.83
CA ASP A 518 -45.14 -27.68 -17.42
C ASP A 518 -45.16 -29.20 -17.20
N GLU A 519 -45.47 -29.99 -18.23
CA GLU A 519 -45.42 -31.46 -18.22
C GLU A 519 -44.02 -31.99 -18.54
N ILE A 520 -43.34 -31.39 -19.52
CA ILE A 520 -41.94 -31.71 -19.85
C ILE A 520 -41.01 -30.59 -19.39
N TYR A 521 -40.17 -30.90 -18.41
CA TYR A 521 -39.24 -29.95 -17.82
C TYR A 521 -38.06 -29.60 -18.74
N LEU A 522 -38.23 -28.59 -19.59
CA LEU A 522 -37.16 -28.01 -20.38
C LEU A 522 -36.23 -27.17 -19.49
N VAL A 523 -34.93 -27.48 -19.46
CA VAL A 523 -33.97 -26.68 -18.69
C VAL A 523 -33.94 -25.22 -19.16
N ASN A 524 -33.82 -24.29 -18.21
CA ASN A 524 -33.70 -22.87 -18.52
C ASN A 524 -32.26 -22.53 -18.95
N VAL A 525 -32.02 -22.59 -20.26
CA VAL A 525 -30.77 -22.15 -20.91
C VAL A 525 -31.00 -20.85 -21.68
N SER A 526 -29.92 -20.12 -21.96
CA SER A 526 -29.97 -18.79 -22.59
C SER A 526 -30.62 -18.80 -23.98
N GLU A 527 -30.44 -19.89 -24.74
CA GLU A 527 -30.98 -20.05 -26.08
C GLU A 527 -32.41 -20.61 -26.05
N ALA A 528 -33.33 -20.04 -26.84
CA ALA A 528 -34.73 -20.50 -26.95
C ALA A 528 -34.87 -21.85 -27.69
N THR A 529 -33.91 -22.21 -28.53
CA THR A 529 -33.81 -23.54 -29.14
C THR A 529 -32.34 -23.85 -29.35
N LEU A 530 -31.94 -25.09 -29.02
CA LEU A 530 -30.58 -25.57 -29.23
C LEU A 530 -30.49 -26.27 -30.59
N ASP A 531 -29.81 -25.60 -31.52
CA ASP A 531 -29.37 -26.17 -32.79
C ASP A 531 -28.08 -26.99 -32.62
N ASP A 532 -27.62 -27.66 -33.68
CA ASP A 532 -26.41 -28.51 -33.66
C ASP A 532 -25.14 -27.78 -33.17
N ALA A 533 -25.05 -26.46 -33.36
CA ALA A 533 -23.90 -25.66 -32.98
C ALA A 533 -23.94 -25.28 -31.49
N THR A 534 -25.09 -24.79 -31.01
CA THR A 534 -25.31 -24.35 -29.62
C THR A 534 -25.43 -25.54 -28.67
N TYR A 535 -26.05 -26.64 -29.09
CA TYR A 535 -26.13 -27.90 -28.34
C TYR A 535 -24.77 -28.42 -27.89
N ARG A 536 -23.71 -28.30 -28.71
CA ARG A 536 -22.35 -28.76 -28.34
C ARG A 536 -21.83 -28.15 -27.05
N SER A 537 -22.22 -26.91 -26.75
CA SER A 537 -21.81 -26.21 -25.52
C SER A 537 -22.61 -26.62 -24.29
N TRP A 538 -23.73 -27.33 -24.47
CA TRP A 538 -24.61 -27.84 -23.42
C TRP A 538 -24.60 -29.37 -23.32
N LYS A 539 -23.99 -30.07 -24.28
CA LYS A 539 -23.92 -31.53 -24.36
C LYS A 539 -23.42 -32.18 -23.06
N PHE A 540 -22.52 -31.51 -22.35
CA PHE A 540 -21.98 -32.03 -21.09
C PHE A 540 -23.04 -32.28 -20.01
N LEU A 541 -24.24 -31.68 -20.11
CA LEU A 541 -25.34 -31.93 -19.19
C LEU A 541 -25.93 -33.35 -19.32
N GLU A 542 -25.69 -34.04 -20.44
CA GLU A 542 -26.05 -35.45 -20.61
C GLU A 542 -25.33 -36.35 -19.60
N ASP A 543 -24.09 -36.01 -19.25
CA ASP A 543 -23.30 -36.72 -18.23
C ASP A 543 -24.00 -36.68 -16.85
N PHE A 544 -24.93 -35.73 -16.66
CA PHE A 544 -25.71 -35.54 -15.43
C PHE A 544 -27.20 -35.85 -15.63
N GLY A 545 -27.54 -36.61 -16.67
CA GLY A 545 -28.89 -37.14 -16.89
C GLY A 545 -29.85 -36.18 -17.60
N VAL A 546 -29.43 -35.00 -18.04
CA VAL A 546 -30.29 -34.13 -18.87
C VAL A 546 -30.43 -34.75 -20.25
N ALA A 547 -31.65 -35.11 -20.63
CA ALA A 547 -31.90 -35.76 -21.92
C ALA A 547 -31.88 -34.74 -23.07
N SER A 548 -31.24 -35.08 -24.19
CA SER A 548 -31.19 -34.23 -25.39
C SER A 548 -32.12 -34.67 -26.51
N ARG A 549 -32.76 -35.82 -26.35
CA ARG A 549 -33.66 -36.46 -27.31
C ARG A 549 -34.84 -37.11 -26.58
N PRO A 550 -36.01 -37.27 -27.23
CA PRO A 550 -37.11 -38.02 -26.67
C PRO A 550 -36.66 -39.45 -26.31
N ASN A 551 -36.75 -39.79 -25.03
CA ASN A 551 -36.42 -41.11 -24.48
C ASN A 551 -37.72 -41.83 -24.05
N LEU A 552 -37.61 -43.00 -23.41
CA LEU A 552 -38.77 -43.77 -22.96
C LEU A 552 -39.69 -42.94 -22.04
N THR A 553 -39.11 -42.32 -21.02
CA THR A 553 -39.80 -41.46 -20.05
C THR A 553 -40.52 -40.28 -20.69
N PHE A 554 -39.97 -39.68 -21.75
CA PHE A 554 -40.64 -38.63 -22.51
C PHE A 554 -42.00 -39.11 -23.05
N TYR A 555 -42.03 -40.32 -23.61
CA TYR A 555 -43.25 -40.89 -24.19
C TYR A 555 -44.23 -41.41 -23.15
N GLU A 556 -43.75 -41.83 -21.97
CA GLU A 556 -44.59 -42.10 -20.80
C GLU A 556 -45.29 -40.80 -20.34
N ILE A 557 -44.54 -39.70 -20.16
CA ILE A 557 -45.13 -38.40 -19.83
C ILE A 557 -46.14 -37.96 -20.91
N ALA A 558 -45.84 -38.20 -22.19
CA ALA A 558 -46.77 -37.91 -23.28
C ALA A 558 -48.09 -38.70 -23.18
N ILE A 559 -48.04 -39.97 -22.76
CA ILE A 559 -49.26 -40.76 -22.53
C ILE A 559 -50.03 -40.21 -21.32
N GLU A 560 -49.35 -39.91 -20.22
CA GLU A 560 -49.98 -39.34 -19.04
C GLU A 560 -50.70 -38.02 -19.34
N SER A 561 -50.06 -37.16 -20.13
CA SER A 561 -50.64 -35.91 -20.62
C SER A 561 -51.95 -36.16 -21.37
N LYS A 562 -51.94 -37.10 -22.33
CA LYS A 562 -53.15 -37.45 -23.09
C LYS A 562 -54.22 -38.16 -22.25
N ALA A 563 -53.82 -38.95 -21.26
CA ALA A 563 -54.74 -39.59 -20.33
C ALA A 563 -55.50 -38.56 -19.46
N LYS A 564 -54.85 -37.46 -19.09
CA LYS A 564 -55.48 -36.39 -18.28
C LYS A 564 -56.48 -35.53 -19.05
N GLN A 565 -56.38 -35.46 -20.38
CA GLN A 565 -57.21 -34.57 -21.20
C GLN A 565 -58.64 -35.13 -21.44
N ASP A 566 -58.88 -36.43 -21.18
CA ASP A 566 -60.16 -37.19 -21.15
C ASP A 566 -61.15 -37.05 -22.34
N ALA A 567 -60.96 -36.11 -23.27
CA ALA A 567 -61.82 -35.90 -24.43
C ALA A 567 -61.00 -35.58 -25.70
N ASN A 568 -61.34 -36.25 -26.81
CA ASN A 568 -60.85 -36.01 -28.17
C ASN A 568 -59.39 -36.44 -28.44
N VAL A 569 -59.03 -37.65 -27.99
CA VAL A 569 -57.71 -38.27 -28.26
C VAL A 569 -57.71 -38.91 -29.65
N ASP A 570 -56.77 -38.53 -30.52
CA ASP A 570 -56.56 -39.20 -31.82
C ASP A 570 -55.82 -40.53 -31.62
N ALA A 571 -56.50 -41.65 -31.86
CA ALA A 571 -55.93 -42.99 -31.73
C ALA A 571 -54.67 -43.20 -32.60
N ARG A 572 -54.48 -42.44 -33.68
CA ARG A 572 -53.25 -42.48 -34.48
C ARG A 572 -52.06 -41.89 -33.73
N VAL A 573 -52.27 -40.78 -33.02
CA VAL A 573 -51.23 -40.15 -32.19
C VAL A 573 -50.82 -41.08 -31.05
N ILE A 574 -51.79 -41.75 -30.42
CA ILE A 574 -51.50 -42.73 -29.37
C ILE A 574 -50.78 -43.97 -29.91
N ALA A 575 -51.22 -44.51 -31.05
CA ALA A 575 -50.53 -45.60 -31.74
C ALA A 575 -49.08 -45.24 -32.09
N ASP A 576 -48.83 -43.99 -32.49
CA ASP A 576 -47.49 -43.47 -32.75
C ASP A 576 -46.66 -43.39 -31.47
N ILE A 577 -47.22 -42.91 -30.35
CA ILE A 577 -46.53 -42.87 -29.06
C ILE A 577 -46.14 -44.29 -28.61
N TYR A 578 -47.07 -45.25 -28.63
CA TYR A 578 -46.76 -46.65 -28.34
C TYR A 578 -45.69 -47.20 -29.28
N THR A 579 -45.71 -46.82 -30.55
CA THR A 579 -44.69 -47.24 -31.52
C THR A 579 -43.30 -46.68 -31.16
N GLN A 580 -43.21 -45.45 -30.64
CA GLN A 580 -41.94 -44.88 -30.16
C GLN A 580 -41.46 -45.57 -28.88
N ILE A 581 -42.37 -45.87 -27.94
CA ILE A 581 -42.07 -46.65 -26.73
C ILE A 581 -41.46 -47.99 -27.13
N VAL A 582 -42.09 -48.74 -28.05
CA VAL A 582 -41.57 -50.02 -28.56
C VAL A 582 -40.21 -49.87 -29.22
N ARG A 583 -39.97 -48.75 -29.91
CA ARG A 583 -38.70 -48.51 -30.60
C ARG A 583 -37.57 -48.23 -29.62
N LEU A 584 -37.86 -47.62 -28.48
CA LEU A 584 -36.89 -47.20 -27.48
C LEU A 584 -36.71 -48.22 -26.35
N ALA A 585 -37.75 -48.99 -26.03
CA ALA A 585 -37.74 -49.99 -24.99
C ALA A 585 -36.70 -51.09 -25.28
N THR A 586 -35.92 -51.39 -24.26
CA THR A 586 -35.02 -52.53 -24.20
C THR A 586 -35.64 -53.65 -23.39
N ILE A 587 -34.99 -54.83 -23.39
CA ILE A 587 -35.46 -55.98 -22.60
C ILE A 587 -35.51 -55.65 -21.10
N GLU A 588 -34.62 -54.78 -20.62
CA GLU A 588 -34.55 -54.37 -19.22
C GLU A 588 -35.75 -53.50 -18.80
N ASP A 589 -36.33 -52.74 -19.74
CA ASP A 589 -37.48 -51.86 -19.48
C ASP A 589 -38.82 -52.60 -19.46
N HIS A 590 -38.87 -53.89 -19.84
CA HIS A 590 -40.12 -54.61 -20.01
C HIS A 590 -40.93 -54.73 -18.72
N ASP A 591 -40.28 -54.95 -17.58
CA ASP A 591 -40.96 -55.07 -16.28
C ASP A 591 -41.48 -53.71 -15.81
N ASP A 592 -40.69 -52.65 -15.94
CA ASP A 592 -41.10 -51.29 -15.59
C ASP A 592 -42.27 -50.82 -16.46
N LEU A 593 -42.24 -51.10 -17.77
CA LEU A 593 -43.35 -50.79 -18.68
C LEU A 593 -44.61 -51.58 -18.32
N ARG A 594 -44.49 -52.86 -17.92
CA ARG A 594 -45.64 -53.65 -17.47
C ARG A 594 -46.29 -53.06 -16.23
N ASP A 595 -45.48 -52.56 -15.31
CA ASP A 595 -45.95 -51.91 -14.09
C ASP A 595 -46.59 -50.56 -14.40
N TYR A 596 -45.95 -49.74 -15.24
CA TYR A 596 -46.48 -48.47 -15.72
C TYR A 596 -47.86 -48.62 -16.39
N PHE A 597 -48.01 -49.58 -17.31
CA PHE A 597 -49.28 -49.82 -18.01
C PHE A 597 -50.35 -50.58 -17.18
N ASN A 598 -50.07 -50.92 -15.92
CA ASN A 598 -51.14 -51.38 -15.02
C ASN A 598 -52.12 -50.25 -14.66
N ASP A 599 -51.70 -49.00 -14.80
CA ASP A 599 -52.57 -47.83 -14.71
C ASP A 599 -53.37 -47.60 -16.00
N CYS A 600 -54.29 -46.64 -16.01
CA CYS A 600 -55.19 -46.36 -17.13
C CYS A 600 -54.48 -45.60 -18.27
N PHE A 601 -53.50 -46.25 -18.91
CA PHE A 601 -52.65 -45.67 -19.97
C PHE A 601 -52.78 -46.39 -21.31
N ILE A 602 -53.72 -47.33 -21.45
CA ILE A 602 -54.05 -47.98 -22.73
C ILE A 602 -55.32 -47.35 -23.31
N TRP A 603 -55.24 -46.77 -24.51
CA TRP A 603 -56.42 -46.21 -25.18
C TRP A 603 -57.21 -47.28 -25.93
N ASP A 604 -58.50 -47.41 -25.60
CA ASP A 604 -59.48 -48.21 -26.36
C ASP A 604 -60.32 -47.29 -27.26
N ASP A 605 -60.01 -47.26 -28.55
CA ASP A 605 -60.68 -46.41 -29.54
C ASP A 605 -62.15 -46.80 -29.75
N ASP A 606 -62.48 -48.09 -29.63
CA ASP A 606 -63.87 -48.57 -29.79
C ASP A 606 -64.78 -48.03 -28.68
N ARG A 607 -64.22 -47.87 -27.48
CA ARG A 607 -64.92 -47.43 -26.28
C ARG A 607 -64.69 -45.96 -25.95
N ASN A 608 -63.73 -45.33 -26.62
CA ASN A 608 -63.27 -43.98 -26.37
C ASN A 608 -62.95 -43.77 -24.88
N GLU A 609 -62.21 -44.71 -24.29
CA GLU A 609 -61.85 -44.69 -22.87
C GLU A 609 -60.41 -45.17 -22.64
N TRP A 610 -59.77 -44.63 -21.60
CA TRP A 610 -58.49 -45.12 -21.11
C TRP A 610 -58.69 -46.31 -20.17
N VAL A 611 -58.00 -47.42 -20.45
CA VAL A 611 -58.12 -48.69 -19.71
C VAL A 611 -56.78 -49.16 -19.19
N THR A 612 -56.84 -50.03 -18.18
CA THR A 612 -55.67 -50.69 -17.61
C THR A 612 -55.28 -51.93 -18.42
N ARG A 613 -54.01 -52.36 -18.31
CA ARG A 613 -53.53 -53.63 -18.86
C ARG A 613 -54.43 -54.83 -18.48
N GLY A 614 -54.93 -54.89 -17.25
CA GLY A 614 -55.77 -56.00 -16.76
C GLY A 614 -57.16 -56.08 -17.42
N GLN A 615 -57.65 -54.98 -17.97
CA GLN A 615 -58.93 -54.88 -18.66
C GLN A 615 -58.85 -55.20 -20.16
N CYS A 616 -57.64 -55.37 -20.69
CA CYS A 616 -57.39 -55.60 -22.10
C CYS A 616 -57.27 -57.09 -22.47
N ILE A 617 -57.63 -57.41 -23.71
CA ILE A 617 -57.22 -58.63 -24.42
C ILE A 617 -56.75 -58.22 -25.82
N TRP A 618 -55.74 -58.92 -26.35
CA TRP A 618 -55.24 -58.61 -27.70
C TRP A 618 -56.29 -59.01 -28.76
N GLU A 619 -56.67 -60.29 -28.80
CA GLU A 619 -57.74 -60.80 -29.67
C GLU A 619 -58.86 -61.48 -28.88
N GLY A 620 -60.12 -61.21 -29.27
CA GLY A 620 -61.31 -61.83 -28.68
C GLY A 620 -62.53 -61.82 -29.62
N PRO A 621 -63.55 -62.69 -29.39
CA PRO A 621 -64.78 -62.73 -30.18
C PRO A 621 -65.57 -61.41 -30.18
N GLU A 622 -66.30 -61.10 -31.25
CA GLU A 622 -67.06 -59.85 -31.45
C GLU A 622 -68.02 -59.51 -30.29
N PHE A 623 -68.53 -60.51 -29.57
CA PHE A 623 -69.53 -60.35 -28.50
C PHE A 623 -68.94 -60.02 -27.10
N ILE A 624 -67.62 -59.91 -26.93
CA ILE A 624 -67.03 -59.54 -25.64
C ILE A 624 -67.26 -58.04 -25.39
N SER A 625 -68.11 -57.73 -24.41
CA SER A 625 -68.40 -56.35 -23.97
C SER A 625 -67.75 -55.98 -22.63
N VAL A 626 -67.12 -56.93 -21.92
CA VAL A 626 -66.57 -56.71 -20.56
C VAL A 626 -65.08 -56.33 -20.57
N ARG A 627 -64.36 -56.57 -21.67
CA ARG A 627 -62.93 -56.26 -21.84
C ARG A 627 -62.65 -55.57 -23.17
N SER A 628 -61.65 -54.69 -23.19
CA SER A 628 -61.18 -53.96 -24.37
C SER A 628 -60.39 -54.87 -25.31
N VAL A 629 -60.70 -54.85 -26.61
CA VAL A 629 -60.09 -55.72 -27.63
C VAL A 629 -59.15 -54.91 -28.51
N LEU A 630 -57.86 -54.90 -28.16
CA LEU A 630 -56.88 -53.97 -28.72
C LEU A 630 -56.52 -54.21 -30.20
N ALA A 631 -56.66 -55.46 -30.69
CA ALA A 631 -56.41 -55.75 -32.10
C ALA A 631 -57.29 -54.89 -33.05
N ARG A 632 -58.51 -54.54 -32.65
CA ARG A 632 -59.41 -53.75 -33.52
C ARG A 632 -58.83 -52.39 -33.91
N THR A 633 -58.09 -51.77 -33.00
CA THR A 633 -57.44 -50.47 -33.22
C THR A 633 -56.00 -50.65 -33.75
N TYR A 634 -55.26 -51.64 -33.24
CA TYR A 634 -53.80 -51.71 -33.43
C TYR A 634 -53.29 -52.89 -34.27
N GLU A 635 -54.15 -53.77 -34.79
CA GLU A 635 -53.76 -54.98 -35.57
C GLU A 635 -52.95 -54.65 -36.82
N ASN A 636 -53.18 -53.48 -37.42
CA ASN A 636 -52.47 -53.04 -38.63
C ASN A 636 -50.99 -52.70 -38.37
N SER A 637 -50.51 -52.72 -37.12
CA SER A 637 -49.10 -52.50 -36.77
C SER A 637 -48.48 -53.75 -36.12
N PRO A 638 -47.59 -54.48 -36.82
CA PRO A 638 -46.86 -55.61 -36.25
C PRO A 638 -46.04 -55.24 -35.01
N ARG A 639 -45.59 -53.99 -34.92
CA ARG A 639 -44.85 -53.47 -33.75
C ARG A 639 -45.76 -53.35 -32.53
N LEU A 640 -46.98 -52.83 -32.71
CA LEU A 640 -47.95 -52.75 -31.61
C LEU A 640 -48.49 -54.12 -31.22
N HIS A 641 -48.63 -55.05 -32.18
CA HIS A 641 -48.86 -56.45 -31.84
C HIS A 641 -47.78 -56.97 -30.89
N SER A 642 -46.50 -56.79 -31.24
CA SER A 642 -45.38 -57.20 -30.36
C SER A 642 -45.41 -56.47 -29.02
N PHE A 643 -45.74 -55.17 -29.00
CA PHE A 643 -45.87 -54.38 -27.78
C PHE A 643 -46.88 -54.99 -26.81
N PHE A 644 -48.13 -55.11 -27.25
CA PHE A 644 -49.21 -55.55 -26.37
C PHE A 644 -49.09 -57.03 -26.02
N SER A 645 -48.72 -57.90 -26.98
CA SER A 645 -48.68 -59.35 -26.73
C SER A 645 -47.39 -59.85 -26.07
N THR A 646 -46.24 -59.21 -26.33
CA THR A 646 -44.91 -59.70 -25.90
C THR A 646 -44.29 -58.82 -24.82
N ILE A 647 -44.33 -57.49 -24.98
CA ILE A 647 -43.77 -56.56 -23.98
C ILE A 647 -44.74 -56.46 -22.80
N LEU A 648 -46.00 -56.10 -23.04
CA LEU A 648 -47.03 -55.97 -22.02
C LEU A 648 -47.75 -57.28 -21.67
N GLU A 649 -47.50 -58.38 -22.38
CA GLU A 649 -48.11 -59.71 -22.12
C GLU A 649 -49.66 -59.69 -21.98
N VAL A 650 -50.34 -58.85 -22.76
CA VAL A 650 -51.80 -58.79 -22.82
C VAL A 650 -52.32 -60.10 -23.43
N PRO A 651 -53.22 -60.84 -22.74
CA PRO A 651 -53.60 -62.18 -23.17
C PRO A 651 -54.49 -62.17 -24.42
N SER A 652 -54.31 -63.16 -25.29
CA SER A 652 -55.22 -63.46 -26.41
C SER A 652 -56.18 -64.60 -26.05
N LYS A 653 -57.48 -64.45 -26.34
CA LYS A 653 -58.49 -65.50 -26.10
C LYS A 653 -59.17 -65.91 -27.41
N ARG A 654 -58.48 -66.70 -28.24
CA ARG A 654 -59.11 -67.42 -29.38
C ARG A 654 -59.90 -68.62 -28.86
N ARG A 655 -61.22 -68.69 -29.10
CA ARG A 655 -62.00 -69.89 -28.82
C ARG A 655 -61.92 -70.87 -29.99
N ARG A 656 -61.41 -72.08 -29.73
CA ARG A 656 -61.55 -73.26 -30.60
C ARG A 656 -63.03 -73.55 -30.84
N LEU A 657 -63.47 -73.52 -32.09
CA LEU A 657 -64.78 -74.01 -32.54
C LEU A 657 -64.56 -75.38 -33.22
N ALA A 658 -64.44 -76.44 -32.42
CA ALA A 658 -64.68 -77.82 -32.84
C ALA A 658 -64.88 -78.70 -31.59
N GLU A 659 -65.91 -79.54 -31.65
CA GLU A 659 -66.23 -80.65 -30.74
C GLU A 659 -66.91 -80.32 -29.40
N ASN A 660 -68.24 -80.22 -29.44
CA ASN A 660 -69.11 -80.97 -28.52
C ASN A 660 -70.54 -81.08 -29.07
N LYS A 661 -70.76 -82.04 -29.99
CA LYS A 661 -72.06 -82.68 -30.23
C LYS A 661 -72.00 -84.07 -29.61
N LYS A 662 -72.58 -84.21 -28.41
CA LYS A 662 -72.98 -85.41 -27.64
C LYS A 662 -72.95 -84.97 -26.17
N CYS A 663 -74.02 -84.88 -25.39
CA CYS A 663 -75.12 -85.83 -25.24
C CYS A 663 -76.42 -85.10 -24.87
N LEU A 664 -77.47 -85.35 -25.65
CA LEU A 664 -78.85 -85.23 -25.23
C LEU A 664 -79.35 -86.66 -24.94
N HIS A 665 -80.06 -86.79 -23.82
CA HIS A 665 -80.75 -87.98 -23.29
C HIS A 665 -79.92 -89.04 -22.57
N LEU A 666 -80.15 -89.16 -21.24
CA LEU A 666 -80.84 -90.30 -20.62
C LEU A 666 -81.25 -89.96 -19.16
N VAL A 667 -82.57 -89.98 -18.92
CA VAL A 667 -83.29 -90.12 -17.63
C VAL A 667 -83.02 -91.56 -17.11
N PRO A 668 -83.02 -91.96 -15.80
CA PRO A 668 -84.10 -91.74 -14.83
C PRO A 668 -83.80 -91.65 -13.29
N THR A 669 -84.86 -91.20 -12.63
CA THR A 669 -85.38 -91.33 -11.25
C THR A 669 -84.77 -92.31 -10.21
N HIS A 670 -84.82 -91.81 -8.96
CA HIS A 670 -85.43 -92.40 -7.74
C HIS A 670 -84.57 -93.03 -6.59
N THR A 671 -84.58 -92.30 -5.46
CA THR A 671 -84.86 -92.68 -4.03
C THR A 671 -83.97 -93.61 -3.20
N ARG A 672 -83.58 -93.06 -2.02
CA ARG A 672 -83.67 -93.53 -0.60
C ARG A 672 -82.42 -93.02 0.15
N ARG A 673 -82.47 -92.39 1.31
CA ARG A 673 -83.42 -92.35 2.44
C ARG A 673 -83.67 -90.93 2.91
#